data_AF-A0A5S3WVW6-F1
#
_entry.id   AF-A0A5S3WVW6-F1
#
_cell.length_a   1.000
_cell.length_b   1.000
_cell.length_c   1.000
_cell.angle_alpha   90.00
_cell.angle_beta   90.00
_cell.angle_gamma   90.00
#
_symmetry.space_group_name_H-M   'P 1'
#
loop_
_entity.id
_entity.type
_entity.pdbx_description
1 polymer ?
#
loop_
_entity_poly.entity_id
_entity_poly.type
_entity_poly.pdbx_seq_one_letter_code
_entity_poly.pdbx_strand_id
1 'polypeptide(L)'
;MKIKQISTAIGLALMSGSVLAAPSTPSLSWEPQVYSFVDVLLDGNGSYKDLVTAKDKVDIQIKWNAWSGTGGDSYKVYFDNQLINEGVLEAGTKSGTITFPYTQSGRHTLYVELCDSTGCARSAGKEIVIADTDGGHLEPLPMDVNPNNRNNGTIPGKVTGAYFVEWGIYGRDFDVTNIPAQNLSHLLYGFIPICGANESLKEIENGNSWRALQKACAGTPDYEVVIHDPWAAIQKTLPGVSQNDPIRGTYAQLMALKQRYPDLKILPSVGGWTLSDPFHGFTNKANRDVFVASMKKFLKTWKFYDGVDIDWEFPGGDGPNPGLGDPVNDGPAYIALMAELRAMLDELEAETGRTYELTSAIGSGYDKIEDVDYQAAQQYMDYIFAMTYDFYGGWNNVTGHQAGLYCGSHLSQDECNGTGVDDNGEPRKGPAYTAHNAVQLLLQQGVNSKKIVMGAAMYGRGWEGVMDQNTTIPGNPMTAPGNGKYSGSTSEGVWEPGIMDYKAIAANLVGPNGTGLNGFEVGYDEQAEAAYVWNRSNGKLLTFDSARSVEAKGRYVNLYDLGGLFAWEIDADNGDILNAMYDGLTGGVPVNKPPVVSVDSNVTVQSGGSVNVTATASDPDNQPLTFAWSAPSALTLTNTTSATVAVAAPVVTQDTEYTLTIAVSDGEATTTRNVKVLVKAPSTGNDAPVVTPVSAVTLAENTSTTVQVNATDPNGDALTYSWTASNGLSVNGQGASATITAPEVTQDTTYQVTVAVSDGVATTTVSFDVNVTDSTVGADPWDRSKVYVGGDRVSYQGKLYEAKWWTRGEEPGKAMVWKAL
;
A
#
# COMPACT_ATOMS: atom_id res chain seq x y z
N MET A 1 89.08 -22.40 95.55
CA MET A 1 89.67 -23.74 95.69
C MET A 1 89.03 -24.64 94.63
N LYS A 2 89.83 -25.14 93.66
CA LYS A 2 89.75 -26.47 92.96
C LYS A 2 88.33 -27.10 92.76
N ILE A 3 87.84 -27.53 91.58
CA ILE A 3 88.33 -28.60 90.67
C ILE A 3 87.37 -28.85 89.46
N LYS A 4 87.97 -29.26 88.32
CA LYS A 4 87.58 -30.05 87.10
C LYS A 4 86.14 -30.55 86.78
N GLN A 5 85.83 -30.45 85.47
CA GLN A 5 85.24 -31.39 84.46
C GLN A 5 84.15 -32.43 84.81
N ILE A 6 83.13 -32.55 83.93
CA ILE A 6 82.41 -33.75 83.35
C ILE A 6 81.06 -33.25 82.74
N SER A 7 80.83 -33.28 81.42
CA SER A 7 80.17 -34.32 80.55
C SER A 7 78.62 -34.45 80.65
N THR A 8 77.96 -34.07 79.54
CA THR A 8 76.76 -34.66 78.86
C THR A 8 75.38 -34.78 79.55
N ALA A 9 74.35 -34.38 78.77
CA ALA A 9 72.88 -34.65 78.84
C ALA A 9 72.06 -33.67 79.71
N ILE A 10 70.90 -33.13 79.31
CA ILE A 10 69.80 -33.65 78.48
C ILE A 10 69.17 -32.52 77.64
N GLY A 11 68.94 -32.79 76.36
CA GLY A 11 68.07 -31.98 75.50
C GLY A 11 66.60 -32.36 75.69
N LEU A 12 65.75 -31.34 75.82
CA LEU A 12 64.34 -31.40 75.41
C LEU A 12 64.12 -30.21 74.48
N ALA A 13 64.27 -30.48 73.20
CA ALA A 13 63.93 -29.57 72.13
C ALA A 13 62.41 -29.51 71.99
N LEU A 14 61.88 -28.29 72.10
CA LEU A 14 60.82 -27.69 71.27
C LEU A 14 60.20 -28.66 70.24
N MET A 15 59.14 -29.38 70.63
CA MET A 15 58.13 -29.84 69.69
C MET A 15 57.07 -28.73 69.57
N SER A 16 57.37 -27.71 68.78
CA SER A 16 56.33 -26.87 68.19
C SER A 16 55.60 -27.73 67.18
N GLY A 17 54.44 -28.28 67.57
CA GLY A 17 53.52 -28.86 66.60
C GLY A 17 53.19 -27.79 65.56
N SER A 18 53.61 -28.01 64.32
CA SER A 18 53.17 -27.22 63.18
C SER A 18 51.68 -27.43 63.03
N VAL A 19 50.89 -26.50 63.57
CA VAL A 19 49.47 -26.37 63.24
C VAL A 19 49.43 -26.11 61.73
N LEU A 20 49.03 -27.11 60.95
CA LEU A 20 48.74 -26.93 59.53
C LEU A 20 47.54 -25.99 59.46
N ALA A 21 47.79 -24.74 59.08
CA ALA A 21 46.75 -23.75 58.90
C ALA A 21 45.95 -24.09 57.64
N ALA A 22 44.63 -23.90 57.70
CA ALA A 22 43.76 -24.05 56.54
C ALA A 22 44.24 -23.22 55.34
N PRO A 23 43.88 -23.62 54.10
CA PRO A 23 44.19 -22.84 52.91
C PRO A 23 43.76 -21.38 53.10
N SER A 24 44.53 -20.46 52.53
CA SER A 24 44.19 -19.04 52.60
C SER A 24 42.95 -18.74 51.77
N THR A 25 42.10 -17.84 52.27
CA THR A 25 40.97 -17.31 51.52
C THR A 25 41.44 -16.78 50.15
N PRO A 26 40.95 -17.35 49.03
CA PRO A 26 41.30 -16.85 47.70
C PRO A 26 40.80 -15.42 47.51
N SER A 27 41.69 -14.56 47.04
CA SER A 27 41.37 -13.24 46.50
C SER A 27 41.29 -13.33 44.99
N LEU A 28 40.11 -13.12 44.43
CA LEU A 28 39.92 -13.05 42.98
C LEU A 28 40.52 -11.75 42.42
N SER A 29 40.98 -11.78 41.17
CA SER A 29 41.44 -10.58 40.44
C SER A 29 40.37 -9.48 40.47
N TRP A 30 40.76 -8.22 40.33
CA TRP A 30 39.81 -7.09 40.23
C TRP A 30 39.16 -6.99 38.83
N GLU A 31 39.79 -7.56 37.80
CA GLU A 31 39.31 -7.51 36.40
C GLU A 31 37.88 -8.04 36.28
N PRO A 32 36.96 -7.37 35.55
CA PRO A 32 35.60 -7.86 35.35
C PRO A 32 35.58 -9.31 34.84
N GLN A 33 34.64 -10.12 35.32
CA GLN A 33 34.43 -11.49 34.82
C GLN A 33 33.32 -11.45 33.78
N VAL A 34 33.63 -10.92 32.59
CA VAL A 34 32.68 -10.81 31.49
C VAL A 34 33.18 -11.69 30.35
N TYR A 35 32.34 -12.59 29.91
CA TYR A 35 32.59 -13.50 28.83
C TYR A 35 31.41 -13.48 27.85
N SER A 36 31.65 -13.83 26.59
CA SER A 36 30.61 -13.89 25.58
C SER A 36 30.86 -15.01 24.58
N PHE A 37 29.79 -15.70 24.18
CA PHE A 37 29.77 -16.61 23.02
C PHE A 37 29.83 -15.83 21.71
N VAL A 38 29.43 -14.57 21.71
CA VAL A 38 29.55 -13.66 20.56
C VAL A 38 30.22 -12.38 21.03
N ASP A 39 31.50 -12.23 20.70
CA ASP A 39 32.21 -10.98 20.97
C ASP A 39 31.77 -9.93 19.96
N VAL A 40 31.31 -8.78 20.46
CA VAL A 40 31.03 -7.58 19.67
C VAL A 40 32.08 -6.52 20.00
N LEU A 41 32.75 -5.98 18.98
CA LEU A 41 33.62 -4.84 19.15
C LEU A 41 32.79 -3.56 19.27
N LEU A 42 32.36 -3.22 20.48
CA LEU A 42 31.39 -2.15 20.77
C LEU A 42 31.84 -0.76 20.32
N ASP A 43 33.12 -0.43 20.46
CA ASP A 43 33.70 0.83 20.00
C ASP A 43 34.37 0.70 18.61
N GLY A 44 34.17 -0.44 17.97
CA GLY A 44 34.74 -0.79 16.68
C GLY A 44 34.03 -0.11 15.52
N ASN A 45 34.75 0.02 14.42
CA ASN A 45 34.20 0.51 13.18
C ASN A 45 34.79 -0.30 12.02
N GLY A 46 33.96 -1.02 11.27
CA GLY A 46 34.46 -1.96 10.27
C GLY A 46 33.35 -2.75 9.60
N SER A 47 33.75 -3.85 8.96
CA SER A 47 32.84 -4.84 8.38
C SER A 47 32.15 -5.67 9.45
N TYR A 48 31.12 -6.42 9.07
CA TYR A 48 30.48 -7.38 9.97
C TYR A 48 31.50 -8.39 10.55
N LYS A 49 32.48 -8.83 9.75
CA LYS A 49 33.53 -9.77 10.17
C LYS A 49 34.55 -9.15 11.12
N ASP A 50 34.78 -7.84 11.04
CA ASP A 50 35.65 -7.13 11.99
C ASP A 50 34.97 -6.95 13.35
N LEU A 51 33.64 -6.83 13.36
CA LEU A 51 32.87 -6.46 14.54
C LEU A 51 32.35 -7.65 15.33
N VAL A 52 32.11 -8.80 14.69
CA VAL A 52 31.42 -9.95 15.30
C VAL A 52 32.27 -11.21 15.23
N THR A 53 32.55 -11.80 16.40
CA THR A 53 33.24 -13.11 16.50
C THR A 53 32.43 -14.08 17.35
N ALA A 54 31.81 -15.08 16.70
CA ALA A 54 31.08 -16.15 17.37
C ALA A 54 32.01 -17.31 17.79
N LYS A 55 31.70 -17.93 18.93
CA LYS A 55 32.45 -19.04 19.54
C LYS A 55 31.47 -20.15 19.93
N ASP A 56 31.85 -21.41 19.71
CA ASP A 56 31.03 -22.56 20.13
C ASP A 56 31.04 -22.78 21.65
N LYS A 57 32.09 -22.29 22.33
CA LYS A 57 32.26 -22.38 23.78
C LYS A 57 32.99 -21.15 24.31
N VAL A 58 32.76 -20.89 25.59
CA VAL A 58 33.50 -19.89 26.35
C VAL A 58 34.47 -20.61 27.29
N ASP A 59 35.76 -20.27 27.23
CA ASP A 59 36.72 -20.73 28.23
C ASP A 59 36.78 -19.71 29.37
N ILE A 60 36.17 -20.06 30.51
CA ILE A 60 36.18 -19.24 31.72
C ILE A 60 37.58 -19.23 32.30
N GLN A 61 38.08 -18.05 32.69
CA GLN A 61 39.46 -17.85 33.18
C GLN A 61 39.47 -17.02 34.46
N ILE A 62 39.61 -17.68 35.60
CA ILE A 62 39.53 -17.05 36.92
C ILE A 62 40.93 -16.94 37.51
N LYS A 63 41.47 -15.72 37.53
CA LYS A 63 42.74 -15.40 38.21
C LYS A 63 42.51 -15.22 39.71
N TRP A 64 43.31 -15.90 40.54
CA TRP A 64 43.21 -15.86 41.99
C TRP A 64 44.59 -15.78 42.67
N ASN A 65 44.62 -15.25 43.90
CA ASN A 65 45.81 -15.17 44.75
C ASN A 65 45.48 -15.52 46.21
N ALA A 66 46.43 -16.15 46.91
CA ALA A 66 46.41 -16.45 48.34
C ALA A 66 47.53 -15.65 49.04
N TRP A 67 47.17 -14.51 49.64
CA TRP A 67 48.16 -13.52 50.11
C TRP A 67 48.91 -13.90 51.39
N SER A 68 48.25 -14.57 52.34
CA SER A 68 48.77 -14.80 53.70
C SER A 68 49.18 -16.26 53.98
N GLY A 69 49.13 -17.15 52.99
CA GLY A 69 49.42 -18.58 53.14
C GLY A 69 49.47 -19.33 51.80
N THR A 70 49.12 -20.61 51.78
CA THR A 70 49.05 -21.43 50.56
C THR A 70 47.62 -21.53 50.04
N GLY A 71 47.47 -21.87 48.77
CA GLY A 71 46.19 -22.13 48.13
C GLY A 71 45.68 -23.58 48.24
N GLY A 72 46.22 -24.36 49.18
CA GLY A 72 45.88 -25.77 49.33
C GLY A 72 46.42 -26.67 48.20
N ASP A 73 45.74 -27.79 47.98
CA ASP A 73 46.05 -28.83 46.97
C ASP A 73 44.93 -29.05 45.94
N SER A 74 43.81 -28.32 46.07
CA SER A 74 42.65 -28.40 45.18
C SER A 74 41.82 -27.14 45.20
N TYR A 75 40.98 -26.97 44.16
CA TYR A 75 40.04 -25.86 44.05
C TYR A 75 38.64 -26.33 43.68
N LYS A 76 37.64 -25.50 44.00
CA LYS A 76 36.25 -25.63 43.55
C LYS A 76 35.73 -24.27 43.10
N VAL A 77 35.00 -24.24 41.99
CA VAL A 77 34.37 -23.05 41.42
C VAL A 77 32.86 -23.21 41.53
N TYR A 78 32.19 -22.19 42.05
CA TYR A 78 30.74 -22.17 42.17
C TYR A 78 30.14 -20.96 41.49
N PHE A 79 28.99 -21.17 40.83
CA PHE A 79 28.07 -20.10 40.41
C PHE A 79 26.81 -20.26 41.24
N ASP A 80 26.40 -19.20 41.93
CA ASP A 80 25.19 -19.18 42.79
C ASP A 80 25.12 -20.34 43.79
N ASN A 81 26.29 -20.70 44.35
CA ASN A 81 26.51 -21.84 45.25
C ASN A 81 26.36 -23.24 44.62
N GLN A 82 26.13 -23.34 43.32
CA GLN A 82 26.20 -24.61 42.59
C GLN A 82 27.64 -24.88 42.15
N LEU A 83 28.14 -26.10 42.40
CA LEU A 83 29.49 -26.50 41.99
C LEU A 83 29.52 -26.62 40.46
N ILE A 84 30.38 -25.83 39.82
CA ILE A 84 30.50 -25.77 38.36
C ILE A 84 31.75 -26.50 37.87
N ASN A 85 32.85 -26.37 38.60
CA ASN A 85 34.11 -26.99 38.23
C ASN A 85 34.97 -27.26 39.48
N GLU A 86 35.80 -28.29 39.44
CA GLU A 86 36.78 -28.59 40.49
C GLU A 86 38.04 -29.19 39.90
N GLY A 87 39.15 -29.07 40.61
CA GLY A 87 40.42 -29.61 40.15
C GLY A 87 41.50 -29.58 41.21
N VAL A 88 42.68 -30.07 40.82
CA VAL A 88 43.86 -30.17 41.70
C VAL A 88 44.79 -28.97 41.49
N LEU A 89 45.51 -28.60 42.55
CA LEU A 89 46.57 -27.61 42.57
C LEU A 89 47.87 -28.25 43.01
N GLU A 90 49.00 -27.79 42.46
CA GLU A 90 50.30 -28.22 42.97
C GLU A 90 50.50 -27.73 44.41
N ALA A 91 51.04 -28.60 45.26
CA ALA A 91 51.26 -28.27 46.67
C ALA A 91 52.13 -27.01 46.83
N GLY A 92 51.65 -26.04 47.60
CA GLY A 92 52.34 -24.77 47.84
C GLY A 92 52.04 -23.67 46.83
N THR A 93 51.13 -23.90 45.87
CA THR A 93 50.61 -22.85 44.97
C THR A 93 50.07 -21.67 45.78
N LYS A 94 50.39 -20.44 45.36
CA LYS A 94 49.92 -19.19 46.01
C LYS A 94 49.10 -18.29 45.09
N SER A 95 49.10 -18.57 43.80
CA SER A 95 48.30 -17.86 42.81
C SER A 95 48.20 -18.71 41.57
N GLY A 96 47.21 -18.42 40.73
CA GLY A 96 47.04 -19.13 39.47
C GLY A 96 45.84 -18.63 38.69
N THR A 97 45.63 -19.28 37.54
CA THR A 97 44.44 -19.11 36.72
C THR A 97 43.73 -20.46 36.63
N ILE A 98 42.47 -20.50 37.04
CA ILE A 98 41.59 -21.65 36.83
C ILE A 98 40.94 -21.46 35.46
N THR A 99 41.09 -22.43 34.56
CA THR A 99 40.50 -22.40 33.22
C THR A 99 39.63 -23.62 32.97
N PHE A 100 38.40 -23.42 32.53
CA PHE A 100 37.49 -24.51 32.14
C PHE A 100 36.48 -24.04 31.08
N PRO A 101 36.02 -24.94 30.20
CA PRO A 101 34.97 -24.60 29.23
C PRO A 101 33.60 -24.49 29.91
N TYR A 102 32.77 -23.57 29.46
CA TYR A 102 31.39 -23.40 29.90
C TYR A 102 30.47 -23.14 28.70
N THR A 103 29.24 -23.67 28.77
CA THR A 103 28.31 -23.74 27.63
C THR A 103 26.95 -23.09 27.90
N GLN A 104 26.74 -22.52 29.08
CA GLN A 104 25.49 -21.86 29.46
C GLN A 104 25.71 -20.35 29.59
N SER A 105 24.72 -19.56 29.17
CA SER A 105 24.69 -18.12 29.40
C SER A 105 24.07 -17.81 30.75
N GLY A 106 24.38 -16.64 31.32
CA GLY A 106 23.81 -16.22 32.59
C GLY A 106 24.60 -15.14 33.32
N ARG A 107 23.96 -14.56 34.31
CA ARG A 107 24.59 -13.73 35.34
C ARG A 107 24.60 -14.51 36.65
N HIS A 108 25.77 -14.62 37.26
CA HIS A 108 25.94 -15.40 38.48
C HIS A 108 26.80 -14.67 39.50
N THR A 109 26.72 -15.14 40.73
CA THR A 109 27.74 -14.85 41.75
C THR A 109 28.79 -15.98 41.75
N LEU A 110 29.99 -15.66 41.30
CA LEU A 110 31.17 -16.52 41.32
C LEU A 110 31.79 -16.60 42.72
N TYR A 111 32.07 -17.83 43.14
CA TYR A 111 32.92 -18.14 44.29
C TYR A 111 34.01 -19.14 43.91
N VAL A 112 35.19 -18.98 44.52
CA VAL A 112 36.25 -19.99 44.46
C VAL A 112 36.55 -20.48 45.88
N GLU A 113 36.63 -21.79 46.06
CA GLU A 113 37.17 -22.42 47.26
C GLU A 113 38.54 -23.00 46.96
N LEU A 114 39.46 -22.79 47.89
CA LEU A 114 40.75 -23.46 47.94
C LEU A 114 40.73 -24.46 49.09
N CYS A 115 41.10 -25.71 48.81
CA CYS A 115 40.93 -26.83 49.73
C CYS A 115 42.25 -27.59 49.93
N ASP A 116 42.41 -28.18 51.12
CA ASP A 116 43.39 -29.22 51.43
C ASP A 116 42.86 -30.18 52.50
N SER A 117 43.70 -31.08 52.99
CA SER A 117 43.35 -32.05 54.05
C SER A 117 42.82 -31.45 55.36
N THR A 118 43.04 -30.15 55.62
CA THR A 118 42.61 -29.45 56.83
C THR A 118 41.28 -28.71 56.67
N GLY A 119 40.82 -28.49 55.43
CA GLY A 119 39.55 -27.83 55.13
C GLY A 119 39.57 -27.00 53.84
N CYS A 120 38.54 -26.16 53.66
CA CYS A 120 38.41 -25.25 52.51
C CYS A 120 38.19 -23.80 52.97
N ALA A 121 38.70 -22.84 52.21
CA ALA A 121 38.44 -21.42 52.38
C ALA A 121 37.82 -20.82 51.10
N ARG A 122 36.71 -20.09 51.24
CA ARG A 122 35.93 -19.52 50.13
C ARG A 122 36.23 -18.03 49.93
N SER A 123 36.32 -17.58 48.67
CA SER A 123 36.42 -16.17 48.31
C SER A 123 35.19 -15.35 48.71
N ALA A 124 35.32 -14.02 48.69
CA ALA A 124 34.14 -13.17 48.56
C ALA A 124 33.42 -13.48 47.22
N GLY A 125 32.11 -13.28 47.20
CA GLY A 125 31.32 -13.39 45.97
C GLY A 125 31.70 -12.30 44.99
N LYS A 126 31.74 -12.64 43.71
CA LYS A 126 32.03 -11.71 42.62
C LYS A 126 31.07 -11.92 41.47
N GLU A 127 30.59 -10.85 40.86
CA GLU A 127 29.73 -10.98 39.68
C GLU A 127 30.52 -11.58 38.49
N ILE A 128 29.86 -12.50 37.79
CA ILE A 128 30.30 -13.03 36.50
C ILE A 128 29.14 -12.95 35.50
N VAL A 129 29.45 -12.51 34.29
CA VAL A 129 28.51 -12.40 33.16
C VAL A 129 29.01 -13.29 32.04
N ILE A 130 28.15 -14.17 31.56
CA ILE A 130 28.42 -15.07 30.45
C ILE A 130 27.32 -14.83 29.43
N ALA A 131 27.59 -13.93 28.47
CA ALA A 131 26.62 -13.49 27.50
C ALA A 131 26.50 -14.46 26.33
N ASP A 132 25.28 -14.67 25.87
CA ASP A 132 24.94 -15.39 24.65
C ASP A 132 23.73 -14.72 24.01
N THR A 133 23.54 -14.97 22.72
CA THR A 133 22.55 -14.28 21.90
C THR A 133 21.14 -14.86 22.02
N ASP A 134 20.93 -15.79 22.93
CA ASP A 134 19.61 -16.21 23.41
C ASP A 134 19.05 -15.27 24.49
N GLY A 135 19.88 -14.38 25.03
CA GLY A 135 19.51 -13.45 26.08
C GLY A 135 19.48 -14.02 27.49
N GLY A 136 20.00 -15.24 27.74
CA GLY A 136 19.93 -15.87 29.08
C GLY A 136 20.70 -15.11 30.19
N HIS A 137 21.50 -14.11 29.82
CA HIS A 137 22.19 -13.19 30.73
C HIS A 137 21.43 -11.87 30.95
N LEU A 138 20.29 -11.67 30.29
CA LEU A 138 19.49 -10.45 30.35
C LEU A 138 18.23 -10.70 31.18
N GLU A 139 17.81 -9.66 31.90
CA GLU A 139 16.49 -9.63 32.52
C GLU A 139 15.40 -9.38 31.46
N PRO A 140 14.13 -9.75 31.73
CA PRO A 140 13.01 -9.36 30.87
C PRO A 140 12.98 -7.85 30.59
N LEU A 141 12.86 -7.48 29.32
CA LEU A 141 12.93 -6.07 28.91
C LEU A 141 11.85 -5.21 29.62
N PRO A 142 12.22 -4.08 30.24
CA PRO A 142 11.26 -3.08 30.66
C PRO A 142 10.60 -2.42 29.44
N MET A 143 9.27 -2.38 29.40
CA MET A 143 8.52 -1.88 28.24
C MET A 143 8.04 -0.44 28.47
N ASP A 144 8.06 0.37 27.40
CA ASP A 144 7.53 1.74 27.31
C ASP A 144 6.57 1.86 26.12
N VAL A 145 5.51 1.05 26.17
CA VAL A 145 4.51 0.94 25.10
C VAL A 145 3.51 2.09 25.24
N ASN A 146 3.16 2.72 24.11
CA ASN A 146 2.10 3.72 24.06
C ASN A 146 0.80 3.14 24.69
N PRO A 147 0.21 3.79 25.72
CA PRO A 147 -0.91 3.25 26.48
C PRO A 147 -2.21 3.10 25.70
N ASN A 148 -2.30 3.64 24.48
CA ASN A 148 -3.41 3.39 23.57
C ASN A 148 -3.44 1.93 23.07
N ASN A 149 -2.29 1.24 23.06
CA ASN A 149 -2.25 -0.20 22.82
C ASN A 149 -2.92 -0.96 23.96
N ARG A 150 -4.02 -1.65 23.68
CA ARG A 150 -4.71 -2.48 24.67
C ARG A 150 -3.87 -3.72 24.98
N ASN A 151 -4.09 -4.36 26.13
CA ASN A 151 -3.44 -5.62 26.47
C ASN A 151 -4.40 -6.78 26.16
N ASN A 152 -4.52 -7.10 24.87
CA ASN A 152 -5.50 -8.07 24.37
C ASN A 152 -4.93 -9.50 24.30
N GLY A 153 -3.60 -9.64 24.29
CA GLY A 153 -2.93 -10.92 24.09
C GLY A 153 -2.93 -11.36 22.63
N THR A 154 -2.41 -12.56 22.37
CA THR A 154 -2.41 -13.19 21.04
C THR A 154 -3.67 -14.03 20.81
N ILE A 155 -4.01 -14.26 19.54
CA ILE A 155 -5.18 -15.05 19.13
C ILE A 155 -4.72 -16.46 18.75
N PRO A 156 -5.14 -17.52 19.46
CA PRO A 156 -4.70 -18.88 19.16
C PRO A 156 -5.00 -19.29 17.72
N GLY A 157 -3.98 -19.78 17.01
CA GLY A 157 -4.11 -20.26 15.63
C GLY A 157 -4.27 -19.18 14.57
N LYS A 158 -4.10 -17.89 14.93
CA LYS A 158 -4.05 -16.78 13.98
C LYS A 158 -2.75 -16.00 14.17
N VAL A 159 -2.12 -15.62 13.07
CA VAL A 159 -0.98 -14.71 13.08
C VAL A 159 -1.46 -13.29 13.36
N THR A 160 -0.80 -12.64 14.29
CA THR A 160 -0.78 -11.18 14.46
C THR A 160 0.69 -10.76 14.41
N GLY A 161 1.12 -10.27 13.25
CA GLY A 161 2.51 -9.93 12.94
C GLY A 161 2.73 -8.44 12.74
N ALA A 162 3.96 -7.97 12.90
CA ALA A 162 4.34 -6.61 12.48
C ALA A 162 5.83 -6.55 12.13
N TYR A 163 6.19 -5.64 11.22
CA TYR A 163 7.58 -5.30 10.96
C TYR A 163 8.09 -4.25 11.95
N PHE A 164 9.29 -4.48 12.48
CA PHE A 164 10.10 -3.51 13.21
C PHE A 164 11.36 -3.21 12.40
N VAL A 165 11.62 -1.92 12.18
CA VAL A 165 12.73 -1.48 11.33
C VAL A 165 13.96 -1.05 12.12
N GLU A 166 15.14 -1.49 11.67
CA GLU A 166 16.44 -1.21 12.28
C GLU A 166 16.71 0.29 12.47
N TRP A 167 16.31 1.09 11.48
CA TRP A 167 16.50 2.55 11.50
C TRP A 167 15.45 3.31 12.31
N GLY A 168 14.44 2.62 12.87
CA GLY A 168 13.38 3.21 13.70
C GLY A 168 13.90 3.95 14.93
N ILE A 169 15.08 3.55 15.43
CA ILE A 169 15.70 4.14 16.62
C ILE A 169 16.31 5.54 16.39
N TYR A 170 16.31 6.04 15.16
CA TYR A 170 16.87 7.34 14.80
C TYR A 170 15.81 8.44 14.89
N GLY A 171 15.49 9.11 13.78
CA GLY A 171 14.54 10.22 13.78
C GLY A 171 13.14 9.83 14.23
N ARG A 172 12.74 8.57 13.97
CA ARG A 172 11.45 7.99 14.38
C ARG A 172 11.34 7.81 15.90
N ASP A 173 12.47 7.77 16.60
CA ASP A 173 12.57 7.63 18.07
C ASP A 173 11.75 6.45 18.61
N PHE A 174 11.83 5.31 17.92
CA PHE A 174 11.09 4.10 18.25
C PHE A 174 12.05 2.92 18.40
N ASP A 175 12.24 2.47 19.63
CA ASP A 175 13.05 1.29 19.95
C ASP A 175 12.20 0.11 20.42
N VAL A 176 12.84 -1.03 20.71
CA VAL A 176 12.14 -2.29 21.00
C VAL A 176 11.28 -2.19 22.26
N THR A 177 11.59 -1.28 23.20
CA THR A 177 10.75 -1.05 24.39
C THR A 177 9.38 -0.48 24.05
N ASN A 178 9.21 0.15 22.88
CA ASN A 178 7.95 0.74 22.44
C ASN A 178 7.01 -0.26 21.76
N ILE A 179 7.52 -1.45 21.38
CA ILE A 179 6.73 -2.46 20.66
C ILE A 179 5.66 -3.04 21.59
N PRO A 180 4.36 -3.03 21.20
CA PRO A 180 3.26 -3.67 21.92
C PRO A 180 3.28 -5.20 21.79
N ALA A 181 4.41 -5.83 22.11
CA ALA A 181 4.70 -7.24 21.84
C ALA A 181 3.74 -8.23 22.52
N GLN A 182 3.04 -7.82 23.59
CA GLN A 182 1.98 -8.63 24.20
C GLN A 182 0.82 -8.96 23.24
N ASN A 183 0.63 -8.15 22.18
CA ASN A 183 -0.40 -8.35 21.16
C ASN A 183 0.16 -9.00 19.88
N LEU A 184 1.45 -9.34 19.85
CA LEU A 184 2.12 -9.88 18.67
C LEU A 184 2.46 -11.36 18.86
N SER A 185 2.22 -12.13 17.80
CA SER A 185 2.71 -13.51 17.66
C SER A 185 4.04 -13.55 16.90
N HIS A 186 4.24 -12.64 15.95
CA HIS A 186 5.43 -12.57 15.10
C HIS A 186 5.93 -11.13 15.03
N LEU A 187 7.25 -10.96 15.06
CA LEU A 187 7.95 -9.71 14.83
C LEU A 187 8.98 -9.93 13.72
N LEU A 188 8.85 -9.20 12.62
CA LEU A 188 9.73 -9.31 11.47
C LEU A 188 10.74 -8.15 11.53
N TYR A 189 12.02 -8.45 11.63
CA TYR A 189 13.09 -7.45 11.76
C TYR A 189 13.56 -7.00 10.38
N GLY A 190 13.19 -5.78 9.99
CA GLY A 190 13.57 -5.16 8.72
C GLY A 190 14.84 -4.30 8.83
N PHE A 191 15.90 -4.51 8.07
CA PHE A 191 16.11 -5.61 7.14
C PHE A 191 17.55 -6.12 7.20
N ILE A 192 17.72 -7.40 6.87
CA ILE A 192 19.01 -8.07 6.74
C ILE A 192 19.43 -8.05 5.26
N PRO A 193 20.52 -7.35 4.90
CA PRO A 193 21.01 -7.29 3.53
C PRO A 193 21.79 -8.53 3.12
N ILE A 194 21.86 -8.76 1.82
CA ILE A 194 22.72 -9.75 1.18
C ILE A 194 23.89 -9.01 0.51
N CYS A 195 25.13 -9.42 0.78
CA CYS A 195 26.30 -8.85 0.12
C CYS A 195 26.30 -9.12 -1.39
N GLY A 196 26.79 -8.17 -2.19
CA GLY A 196 26.82 -8.28 -3.65
C GLY A 196 26.22 -7.04 -4.33
N ALA A 197 25.66 -7.23 -5.53
CA ALA A 197 25.05 -6.17 -6.30
C ALA A 197 23.79 -5.62 -5.58
N ASN A 198 23.83 -4.35 -5.17
CA ASN A 198 22.77 -3.66 -4.44
C ASN A 198 22.62 -2.23 -4.97
N GLU A 199 22.40 -2.08 -6.27
CA GLU A 199 22.38 -0.77 -6.91
C GLU A 199 21.14 0.04 -6.51
N SER A 200 20.01 -0.63 -6.28
CA SER A 200 18.77 -0.02 -5.76
C SER A 200 19.00 0.81 -4.50
N LEU A 201 19.86 0.34 -3.59
CA LEU A 201 20.15 1.01 -2.32
C LEU A 201 20.81 2.40 -2.48
N LYS A 202 21.27 2.77 -3.69
CA LYS A 202 21.82 4.10 -3.96
C LYS A 202 20.77 5.20 -3.93
N GLU A 203 19.50 4.88 -4.09
CA GLU A 203 18.41 5.86 -3.98
C GLU A 203 18.24 6.40 -2.56
N ILE A 204 18.63 5.59 -1.56
CA ILE A 204 18.49 5.94 -0.15
C ILE A 204 19.61 6.86 0.31
N GLU A 205 19.23 8.01 0.88
CA GLU A 205 20.13 8.99 1.50
C GLU A 205 21.32 9.39 0.60
N ASN A 206 21.08 9.60 -0.70
CA ASN A 206 22.14 9.92 -1.67
C ASN A 206 23.28 8.87 -1.64
N GLY A 207 22.88 7.60 -1.60
CA GLY A 207 23.74 6.42 -1.55
C GLY A 207 24.49 6.22 -0.24
N ASN A 208 24.10 6.89 0.85
CA ASN A 208 24.72 6.66 2.15
C ASN A 208 24.46 5.24 2.66
N SER A 209 23.23 4.77 2.52
CA SER A 209 22.84 3.40 2.87
C SER A 209 23.65 2.36 2.08
N TRP A 210 23.84 2.57 0.77
CA TRP A 210 24.70 1.73 -0.06
C TRP A 210 26.16 1.69 0.42
N ARG A 211 26.74 2.85 0.78
CA ARG A 211 28.12 2.90 1.31
C ARG A 211 28.25 2.20 2.66
N ALA A 212 27.23 2.27 3.52
CA ALA A 212 27.19 1.52 4.77
C ALA A 212 27.21 0.01 4.50
N LEU A 213 26.40 -0.46 3.55
CA LEU A 213 26.39 -1.87 3.14
C LEU A 213 27.75 -2.32 2.57
N GLN A 214 28.36 -1.53 1.69
CA GLN A 214 29.69 -1.83 1.13
C GLN A 214 30.73 -2.03 2.24
N LYS A 215 30.65 -1.24 3.31
CA LYS A 215 31.51 -1.38 4.47
C LYS A 215 31.19 -2.64 5.27
N ALA A 216 29.92 -2.90 5.56
CA ALA A 216 29.48 -4.09 6.27
C ALA A 216 29.92 -5.38 5.56
N CYS A 217 29.90 -5.37 4.22
CA CYS A 217 30.30 -6.47 3.36
C CYS A 217 31.81 -6.59 3.10
N ALA A 218 32.66 -5.68 3.59
CA ALA A 218 34.09 -5.76 3.31
C ALA A 218 34.69 -7.09 3.85
N GLY A 219 35.32 -7.88 2.97
CA GLY A 219 35.84 -9.21 3.31
C GLY A 219 34.78 -10.32 3.42
N THR A 220 33.52 -10.01 3.12
CA THR A 220 32.40 -10.94 3.04
C THR A 220 32.15 -11.30 1.57
N PRO A 221 32.15 -12.60 1.21
CA PRO A 221 31.74 -13.04 -0.12
C PRO A 221 30.36 -12.54 -0.52
N ASP A 222 30.17 -12.29 -1.82
CA ASP A 222 28.84 -12.04 -2.38
C ASP A 222 27.89 -13.19 -2.02
N TYR A 223 26.62 -12.85 -1.84
CA TYR A 223 25.51 -13.70 -1.42
C TYR A 223 25.54 -14.16 0.05
N GLU A 224 26.50 -13.77 0.88
CA GLU A 224 26.38 -13.92 2.34
C GLU A 224 25.56 -12.78 2.97
N VAL A 225 24.80 -13.08 4.03
CA VAL A 225 24.12 -12.03 4.83
C VAL A 225 25.05 -11.32 5.81
N VAL A 226 24.75 -10.05 6.06
CA VAL A 226 25.41 -9.22 7.09
C VAL A 226 24.37 -8.37 7.82
N ILE A 227 24.77 -7.69 8.90
CA ILE A 227 23.97 -6.61 9.50
C ILE A 227 24.24 -5.31 8.73
N HIS A 228 23.20 -4.57 8.36
CA HIS A 228 23.34 -3.32 7.60
C HIS A 228 23.94 -2.21 8.44
N ASP A 229 23.35 -1.95 9.62
CA ASP A 229 23.79 -0.96 10.57
C ASP A 229 24.19 -1.59 11.92
N PRO A 230 25.45 -2.04 12.07
CA PRO A 230 25.95 -2.58 13.33
C PRO A 230 25.83 -1.62 14.51
N TRP A 231 25.82 -0.31 14.28
CA TRP A 231 25.67 0.65 15.36
C TRP A 231 24.29 0.50 15.99
N ALA A 232 23.23 0.54 15.19
CA ALA A 232 21.86 0.33 15.64
C ALA A 232 21.65 -1.07 16.23
N ALA A 233 22.12 -2.10 15.52
CA ALA A 233 21.85 -3.49 15.87
C ALA A 233 22.55 -3.97 17.14
N ILE A 234 23.85 -3.69 17.30
CA ILE A 234 24.69 -4.40 18.28
C ILE A 234 25.59 -3.51 19.16
N GLN A 235 25.73 -2.21 18.88
CA GLN A 235 26.67 -1.32 19.60
C GLN A 235 26.00 -0.22 20.43
N LYS A 236 24.91 0.38 19.94
CA LYS A 236 24.25 1.53 20.58
C LYS A 236 23.70 1.13 21.95
N THR A 237 23.96 1.95 22.95
CA THR A 237 23.29 1.78 24.25
C THR A 237 21.85 2.26 24.12
N LEU A 238 20.90 1.34 24.30
CA LEU A 238 19.46 1.60 24.27
C LEU A 238 18.84 1.37 25.65
N PRO A 239 17.65 1.94 25.94
CA PRO A 239 16.96 1.72 27.20
C PRO A 239 16.73 0.24 27.51
N GLY A 240 16.72 -0.11 28.80
CA GLY A 240 16.46 -1.48 29.26
C GLY A 240 17.64 -2.45 29.19
N VAL A 241 18.74 -2.10 28.51
CA VAL A 241 19.98 -2.91 28.45
C VAL A 241 21.13 -2.15 29.13
N SER A 242 21.99 -2.87 29.86
CA SER A 242 23.10 -2.23 30.56
C SER A 242 24.17 -1.73 29.59
N GLN A 243 24.69 -0.52 29.81
CA GLN A 243 25.86 -0.03 29.09
C GLN A 243 27.11 -0.90 29.34
N ASN A 244 27.13 -1.74 30.37
CA ASN A 244 28.27 -2.62 30.64
C ASN A 244 28.13 -4.00 29.97
N ASP A 245 27.04 -4.25 29.24
CA ASP A 245 26.85 -5.50 28.54
C ASP A 245 27.73 -5.62 27.29
N PRO A 246 28.21 -6.85 26.98
CA PRO A 246 29.10 -7.09 25.86
C PRO A 246 28.37 -7.06 24.50
N ILE A 247 27.03 -7.07 24.50
CA ILE A 247 26.18 -6.93 23.32
C ILE A 247 25.12 -5.87 23.64
N ARG A 248 24.88 -4.94 22.73
CA ARG A 248 23.92 -3.83 22.90
C ARG A 248 23.00 -3.72 21.69
N GLY A 249 22.49 -2.52 21.41
CA GLY A 249 21.63 -2.21 20.27
C GLY A 249 20.27 -2.89 20.33
N THR A 250 19.55 -2.84 19.21
CA THR A 250 18.23 -3.44 19.06
C THR A 250 18.28 -4.95 19.30
N TYR A 251 19.39 -5.63 18.97
CA TYR A 251 19.51 -7.08 19.15
C TYR A 251 19.52 -7.46 20.63
N ALA A 252 20.23 -6.72 21.48
CA ALA A 252 20.18 -6.97 22.92
C ALA A 252 18.79 -6.69 23.51
N GLN A 253 18.08 -5.67 23.01
CA GLN A 253 16.70 -5.45 23.44
C GLN A 253 15.76 -6.57 22.96
N LEU A 254 15.93 -7.11 21.74
CA LEU A 254 15.13 -8.23 21.22
C LEU A 254 15.40 -9.53 22.01
N MET A 255 16.65 -9.77 22.40
CA MET A 255 17.01 -10.87 23.31
C MET A 255 16.28 -10.72 24.66
N ALA A 256 16.31 -9.53 25.27
CA ALA A 256 15.58 -9.25 26.51
C ALA A 256 14.04 -9.28 26.32
N LEU A 257 13.54 -8.93 25.13
CA LEU A 257 12.13 -9.03 24.77
C LEU A 257 11.68 -10.49 24.74
N LYS A 258 12.50 -11.41 24.20
CA LYS A 258 12.25 -12.86 24.26
C LYS A 258 12.24 -13.39 25.69
N GLN A 259 13.06 -12.85 26.60
CA GLN A 259 12.99 -13.21 28.03
C GLN A 259 11.64 -12.79 28.65
N ARG A 260 11.02 -11.72 28.13
CA ARG A 260 9.70 -11.26 28.57
C ARG A 260 8.53 -12.00 27.90
N TYR A 261 8.63 -12.23 26.60
CA TYR A 261 7.61 -12.87 25.76
C TYR A 261 8.23 -14.07 25.04
N PRO A 262 8.44 -15.21 25.73
CA PRO A 262 9.17 -16.35 25.17
C PRO A 262 8.50 -16.99 23.95
N ASP A 263 7.17 -16.88 23.85
CA ASP A 263 6.39 -17.43 22.75
C ASP A 263 6.37 -16.54 21.48
N LEU A 264 6.79 -15.27 21.59
CA LEU A 264 6.91 -14.35 20.43
C LEU A 264 7.93 -14.92 19.43
N LYS A 265 7.55 -15.03 18.16
CA LYS A 265 8.47 -15.39 17.08
C LYS A 265 9.16 -14.15 16.55
N ILE A 266 10.49 -14.12 16.55
CA ILE A 266 11.25 -13.04 15.93
C ILE A 266 11.97 -13.60 14.72
N LEU A 267 11.70 -13.06 13.52
CA LEU A 267 12.33 -13.51 12.28
C LEU A 267 13.15 -12.36 11.68
N PRO A 268 14.38 -12.62 11.21
CA PRO A 268 15.10 -11.67 10.37
C PRO A 268 14.43 -11.65 8.99
N SER A 269 13.95 -10.49 8.56
CA SER A 269 13.50 -10.31 7.17
C SER A 269 14.70 -9.96 6.29
N VAL A 270 14.97 -10.81 5.31
CA VAL A 270 16.08 -10.65 4.37
C VAL A 270 15.56 -10.04 3.08
N GLY A 271 16.12 -8.89 2.70
CA GLY A 271 15.70 -8.14 1.51
C GLY A 271 14.84 -6.93 1.85
N GLY A 272 13.62 -6.92 1.31
CA GLY A 272 12.77 -5.74 1.18
C GLY A 272 13.06 -4.98 -0.11
N TRP A 273 12.23 -3.97 -0.41
CA TRP A 273 12.29 -3.14 -1.62
C TRP A 273 13.73 -2.83 -2.08
N THR A 274 14.56 -2.15 -1.29
CA THR A 274 15.88 -1.64 -1.73
C THR A 274 17.05 -2.64 -1.65
N LEU A 275 16.82 -3.83 -1.10
CA LEU A 275 17.86 -4.84 -0.81
C LEU A 275 17.64 -6.16 -1.54
N SER A 276 16.73 -6.17 -2.53
CA SER A 276 16.34 -7.37 -3.26
C SER A 276 17.22 -7.70 -4.48
N ASP A 277 18.06 -6.78 -4.95
CA ASP A 277 18.91 -6.98 -6.14
C ASP A 277 19.68 -8.32 -6.16
N PRO A 278 20.32 -8.79 -5.05
CA PRO A 278 21.06 -10.05 -5.04
C PRO A 278 20.21 -11.30 -5.31
N PHE A 279 18.90 -11.27 -5.00
CA PHE A 279 18.03 -12.43 -5.21
C PHE A 279 17.92 -12.82 -6.69
N HIS A 280 18.00 -11.88 -7.63
CA HIS A 280 18.00 -12.21 -9.06
C HIS A 280 19.23 -13.00 -9.50
N GLY A 281 20.29 -13.04 -8.68
CA GLY A 281 21.43 -13.93 -8.85
C GLY A 281 21.14 -15.40 -8.47
N PHE A 282 20.01 -15.70 -7.83
CA PHE A 282 19.68 -17.03 -7.30
C PHE A 282 19.17 -18.02 -8.33
N THR A 283 18.95 -17.60 -9.58
CA THR A 283 18.84 -18.52 -10.72
C THR A 283 20.05 -19.45 -10.82
N ASN A 284 21.23 -19.00 -10.33
CA ASN A 284 22.39 -19.84 -10.11
C ASN A 284 22.39 -20.46 -8.71
N LYS A 285 22.28 -21.79 -8.65
CA LYS A 285 22.31 -22.56 -7.39
C LYS A 285 23.55 -22.29 -6.53
N ALA A 286 24.72 -22.04 -7.12
CA ALA A 286 25.93 -21.78 -6.34
C ALA A 286 25.80 -20.52 -5.45
N ASN A 287 25.04 -19.52 -5.90
CA ASN A 287 24.77 -18.31 -5.14
C ASN A 287 23.80 -18.60 -3.98
N ARG A 288 22.77 -19.42 -4.22
CA ARG A 288 21.86 -19.89 -3.18
C ARG A 288 22.57 -20.72 -2.11
N ASP A 289 23.50 -21.59 -2.52
CA ASP A 289 24.27 -22.42 -1.58
C ASP A 289 25.11 -21.57 -0.61
N VAL A 290 25.71 -20.47 -1.10
CA VAL A 290 26.42 -19.49 -0.26
C VAL A 290 25.46 -18.80 0.70
N PHE A 291 24.33 -18.32 0.18
CA PHE A 291 23.30 -17.65 0.97
C PHE A 291 22.76 -18.54 2.10
N VAL A 292 22.29 -19.74 1.78
CA VAL A 292 21.70 -20.69 2.75
C VAL A 292 22.72 -21.06 3.83
N ALA A 293 23.99 -21.29 3.45
CA ALA A 293 25.05 -21.55 4.43
C ALA A 293 25.32 -20.35 5.35
N SER A 294 25.31 -19.13 4.80
CA SER A 294 25.46 -17.90 5.57
C SER A 294 24.30 -17.68 6.54
N MET A 295 23.06 -17.97 6.13
CA MET A 295 21.87 -17.89 6.97
C MET A 295 21.92 -18.89 8.13
N LYS A 296 22.36 -20.14 7.88
CA LYS A 296 22.59 -21.12 8.96
C LYS A 296 23.55 -20.56 10.01
N LYS A 297 24.68 -19.98 9.56
CA LYS A 297 25.67 -19.37 10.44
C LYS A 297 25.10 -18.15 11.19
N PHE A 298 24.30 -17.33 10.52
CA PHE A 298 23.65 -16.17 11.11
C PHE A 298 22.71 -16.58 12.25
N LEU A 299 21.83 -17.56 12.04
CA LEU A 299 20.91 -18.06 13.07
C LEU A 299 21.61 -18.75 14.25
N LYS A 300 22.75 -19.41 14.01
CA LYS A 300 23.59 -19.94 15.09
C LYS A 300 24.29 -18.84 15.89
N THR A 301 24.60 -17.72 15.24
CA THR A 301 25.23 -16.55 15.87
C THR A 301 24.21 -15.75 16.67
N TRP A 302 23.00 -15.56 16.15
CA TRP A 302 21.94 -14.73 16.73
C TRP A 302 20.74 -15.57 17.15
N LYS A 303 20.86 -16.23 18.30
CA LYS A 303 19.96 -17.31 18.74
C LYS A 303 18.54 -16.84 19.09
N PHE A 304 18.32 -15.55 19.36
CA PHE A 304 16.98 -15.02 19.63
C PHE A 304 16.03 -15.09 18.41
N TYR A 305 16.56 -15.22 17.18
CA TYR A 305 15.75 -15.43 15.98
C TYR A 305 15.20 -16.86 15.93
N ASP A 306 13.94 -16.98 15.47
CA ASP A 306 13.14 -18.20 15.44
C ASP A 306 12.86 -18.71 14.01
N GLY A 307 13.55 -18.18 12.99
CA GLY A 307 13.26 -18.52 11.61
C GLY A 307 13.98 -17.61 10.63
N VAL A 308 13.48 -17.60 9.39
CA VAL A 308 13.89 -16.65 8.34
C VAL A 308 12.66 -16.19 7.58
N ASP A 309 12.60 -14.90 7.30
CA ASP A 309 11.64 -14.30 6.40
C ASP A 309 12.36 -13.81 5.14
N ILE A 310 11.83 -14.13 3.96
CA ILE A 310 12.43 -13.78 2.66
C ILE A 310 11.56 -12.76 1.95
N ASP A 311 12.06 -11.55 1.79
CA ASP A 311 11.34 -10.45 1.14
C ASP A 311 12.04 -10.10 -0.17
N TRP A 312 11.91 -11.00 -1.15
CA TRP A 312 12.39 -10.75 -2.52
C TRP A 312 11.33 -9.94 -3.27
N GLU A 313 11.66 -8.69 -3.58
CA GLU A 313 10.81 -7.75 -4.30
C GLU A 313 11.38 -7.39 -5.69
N PHE A 314 11.02 -8.08 -6.78
CA PHE A 314 10.19 -9.29 -6.84
C PHE A 314 10.75 -10.33 -7.82
N PRO A 315 10.50 -11.64 -7.64
CA PRO A 315 10.64 -12.61 -8.71
C PRO A 315 9.92 -12.11 -9.97
N GLY A 316 10.60 -12.14 -11.12
CA GLY A 316 10.04 -11.66 -12.39
C GLY A 316 10.33 -10.19 -12.71
N GLY A 317 10.62 -9.35 -11.71
CA GLY A 317 11.06 -7.96 -11.90
C GLY A 317 10.17 -6.93 -11.20
N ASP A 318 10.12 -5.72 -11.75
CA ASP A 318 9.35 -4.57 -11.24
C ASP A 318 9.68 -4.11 -9.80
N GLY A 319 10.81 -4.55 -9.27
CA GLY A 319 11.44 -3.94 -8.09
C GLY A 319 12.11 -2.59 -8.44
N PRO A 320 12.87 -1.99 -7.50
CA PRO A 320 13.49 -0.68 -7.70
C PRO A 320 14.56 -0.66 -8.81
N ASN A 321 15.13 -1.82 -9.14
CA ASN A 321 16.08 -1.95 -10.25
C ASN A 321 15.37 -2.43 -11.52
N PRO A 322 15.06 -1.54 -12.49
CA PRO A 322 14.37 -1.93 -13.73
C PRO A 322 15.25 -2.79 -14.66
N GLY A 323 16.53 -2.99 -14.33
CA GLY A 323 17.44 -3.86 -15.08
C GLY A 323 17.46 -5.31 -14.61
N LEU A 324 16.69 -5.65 -13.56
CA LEU A 324 16.60 -6.99 -12.98
C LEU A 324 15.18 -7.56 -13.14
N GLY A 325 15.07 -8.89 -13.06
CA GLY A 325 13.82 -9.63 -13.26
C GLY A 325 13.89 -10.64 -14.41
N ASP A 326 13.53 -11.88 -14.12
CA ASP A 326 13.37 -12.95 -15.11
C ASP A 326 12.10 -13.76 -14.81
N PRO A 327 10.97 -13.45 -15.47
CA PRO A 327 9.68 -14.12 -15.25
C PRO A 327 9.71 -15.64 -15.51
N VAL A 328 10.72 -16.14 -16.22
CA VAL A 328 10.85 -17.57 -16.52
C VAL A 328 11.66 -18.30 -15.45
N ASN A 329 12.73 -17.68 -14.95
CA ASN A 329 13.72 -18.36 -14.10
C ASN A 329 13.64 -17.97 -12.62
N ASP A 330 13.11 -16.79 -12.28
CA ASP A 330 13.06 -16.32 -10.90
C ASP A 330 12.06 -17.13 -10.06
N GLY A 331 10.89 -17.48 -10.59
CA GLY A 331 9.91 -18.34 -9.91
C GLY A 331 10.47 -19.72 -9.51
N PRO A 332 11.05 -20.50 -10.45
CA PRO A 332 11.75 -21.74 -10.11
C PRO A 332 12.90 -21.56 -9.12
N ALA A 333 13.64 -20.44 -9.21
CA ALA A 333 14.72 -20.13 -8.27
C ALA A 333 14.20 -19.83 -6.86
N TYR A 334 13.09 -19.11 -6.74
CA TYR A 334 12.40 -18.84 -5.47
C TYR A 334 11.94 -20.14 -4.82
N ILE A 335 11.30 -21.05 -5.56
CA ILE A 335 10.87 -22.36 -5.03
C ILE A 335 12.07 -23.18 -4.55
N ALA A 336 13.15 -23.21 -5.33
CA ALA A 336 14.38 -23.91 -4.94
C ALA A 336 15.02 -23.29 -3.69
N LEU A 337 15.03 -21.96 -3.57
CA LEU A 337 15.50 -21.27 -2.37
C LEU A 337 14.70 -21.69 -1.14
N MET A 338 13.36 -21.70 -1.21
CA MET A 338 12.51 -22.11 -0.08
C MET A 338 12.77 -23.57 0.33
N ALA A 339 12.94 -24.46 -0.64
CA ALA A 339 13.27 -25.86 -0.37
C ALA A 339 14.63 -26.02 0.33
N GLU A 340 15.65 -25.29 -0.14
CA GLU A 340 17.01 -25.33 0.39
C GLU A 340 17.09 -24.70 1.79
N LEU A 341 16.37 -23.59 2.03
CA LEU A 341 16.24 -22.97 3.35
C LEU A 341 15.52 -23.90 4.32
N ARG A 342 14.40 -24.52 3.93
CA ARG A 342 13.67 -25.45 4.80
C ARG A 342 14.54 -26.63 5.23
N ALA A 343 15.28 -27.22 4.30
CA ALA A 343 16.24 -28.28 4.61
C ALA A 343 17.32 -27.82 5.61
N MET A 344 17.85 -26.61 5.43
CA MET A 344 18.82 -26.01 6.35
C MET A 344 18.23 -25.77 7.75
N LEU A 345 16.98 -25.29 7.83
CA LEU A 345 16.29 -25.08 9.10
C LEU A 345 16.00 -26.42 9.80
N ASP A 346 15.63 -27.47 9.07
CA ASP A 346 15.42 -28.81 9.64
C ASP A 346 16.71 -29.37 10.27
N GLU A 347 17.88 -29.08 9.68
CA GLU A 347 19.18 -29.38 10.32
C GLU A 347 19.37 -28.61 11.63
N LEU A 348 19.00 -27.32 11.68
CA LEU A 348 19.06 -26.52 12.91
C LEU A 348 18.08 -27.01 13.98
N GLU A 349 16.88 -27.43 13.59
CA GLU A 349 15.91 -28.05 14.50
C GLU A 349 16.48 -29.33 15.11
N ALA A 350 17.12 -30.19 14.30
CA ALA A 350 17.78 -31.40 14.79
C ALA A 350 19.00 -31.10 15.70
N GLU A 351 19.77 -30.04 15.40
CA GLU A 351 20.93 -29.62 16.20
C GLU A 351 20.54 -29.00 17.55
N THR A 352 19.45 -28.22 17.59
CA THR A 352 19.10 -27.35 18.73
C THR A 352 17.90 -27.81 19.54
N GLY A 353 17.04 -28.67 18.97
CA GLY A 353 15.75 -29.04 19.54
C GLY A 353 14.69 -27.92 19.51
N ARG A 354 14.97 -26.80 18.84
CA ARG A 354 14.02 -25.72 18.59
C ARG A 354 13.19 -26.02 17.34
N THR A 355 12.13 -25.23 17.15
CA THR A 355 11.38 -25.14 15.88
C THR A 355 11.73 -23.84 15.20
N TYR A 356 11.97 -23.88 13.90
CA TYR A 356 12.29 -22.72 13.08
C TYR A 356 11.24 -22.53 11.98
N GLU A 357 10.78 -21.29 11.81
CA GLU A 357 9.80 -20.94 10.78
C GLU A 357 10.48 -20.41 9.50
N LEU A 358 9.89 -20.71 8.34
CA LEU A 358 10.27 -20.14 7.06
C LEU A 358 9.08 -19.36 6.49
N THR A 359 9.25 -18.06 6.30
CA THR A 359 8.21 -17.18 5.76
C THR A 359 8.73 -16.36 4.59
N SER A 360 7.82 -15.66 3.92
CA SER A 360 8.17 -14.68 2.89
C SER A 360 7.05 -13.67 2.72
N ALA A 361 7.38 -12.38 2.61
CA ALA A 361 6.47 -11.40 2.07
C ALA A 361 6.51 -11.34 0.55
N ILE A 362 5.33 -11.23 -0.06
CA ILE A 362 5.15 -11.33 -1.52
C ILE A 362 4.31 -10.19 -2.07
N GLY A 363 4.60 -9.80 -3.33
CA GLY A 363 3.79 -8.85 -4.07
C GLY A 363 2.35 -9.35 -4.26
N SER A 364 1.39 -8.45 -4.16
CA SER A 364 -0.05 -8.76 -4.23
C SER A 364 -0.72 -8.33 -5.54
N GLY A 365 0.07 -7.96 -6.56
CA GLY A 365 -0.41 -7.76 -7.93
C GLY A 365 -0.54 -9.09 -8.69
N TYR A 366 -1.47 -9.19 -9.65
CA TYR A 366 -1.63 -10.41 -10.44
C TYR A 366 -0.34 -10.78 -11.20
N ASP A 367 0.33 -9.77 -11.71
CA ASP A 367 1.60 -9.80 -12.45
C ASP A 367 2.80 -10.15 -11.58
N LYS A 368 2.64 -10.14 -10.25
CA LYS A 368 3.64 -10.66 -9.31
C LYS A 368 3.33 -12.10 -8.91
N ILE A 369 2.05 -12.38 -8.69
CA ILE A 369 1.59 -13.70 -8.27
C ILE A 369 1.74 -14.74 -9.39
N GLU A 370 1.63 -14.34 -10.67
CA GLU A 370 1.75 -15.25 -11.81
C GLU A 370 3.18 -15.77 -12.05
N ASP A 371 4.19 -15.04 -11.60
CA ASP A 371 5.61 -15.37 -11.84
C ASP A 371 6.17 -16.42 -10.87
N VAL A 372 5.41 -16.83 -9.86
CA VAL A 372 5.79 -17.88 -8.90
C VAL A 372 4.66 -18.89 -8.73
N ASP A 373 4.99 -20.18 -8.86
CA ASP A 373 4.10 -21.27 -8.45
C ASP A 373 4.11 -21.40 -6.92
N TYR A 374 3.21 -20.65 -6.25
CA TYR A 374 3.07 -20.69 -4.80
C TYR A 374 2.45 -22.00 -4.32
N GLN A 375 1.77 -22.76 -5.18
CA GLN A 375 1.32 -24.12 -4.85
C GLN A 375 2.51 -25.03 -4.55
N ALA A 376 3.58 -24.90 -5.33
CA ALA A 376 4.83 -25.61 -5.11
C ALA A 376 5.65 -25.01 -3.97
N ALA A 377 5.77 -23.68 -3.87
CA ALA A 377 6.58 -23.03 -2.83
C ALA A 377 6.06 -23.29 -1.41
N GLN A 378 4.73 -23.23 -1.20
CA GLN A 378 4.11 -23.29 0.13
C GLN A 378 4.44 -24.56 0.92
N GLN A 379 4.86 -25.65 0.28
CA GLN A 379 5.15 -26.91 0.98
C GLN A 379 6.35 -26.77 1.95
N TYR A 380 7.19 -25.75 1.73
CA TYR A 380 8.38 -25.46 2.53
C TYR A 380 8.18 -24.32 3.54
N MET A 381 7.10 -23.55 3.39
CA MET A 381 6.90 -22.29 4.12
C MET A 381 5.83 -22.46 5.21
N ASP A 382 5.98 -21.78 6.33
CA ASP A 382 4.98 -21.73 7.38
C ASP A 382 3.89 -20.70 7.04
N TYR A 383 4.30 -19.50 6.61
CA TYR A 383 3.40 -18.40 6.25
C TYR A 383 3.89 -17.65 5.01
N ILE A 384 2.93 -17.05 4.29
CA ILE A 384 3.10 -16.13 3.18
C ILE A 384 2.47 -14.80 3.62
N PHE A 385 3.28 -13.77 3.80
CA PHE A 385 2.85 -12.42 4.15
C PHE A 385 2.47 -11.67 2.87
N ALA A 386 1.19 -11.69 2.49
CA ALA A 386 0.72 -11.03 1.28
C ALA A 386 0.71 -9.50 1.49
N MET A 387 1.58 -8.77 0.78
CA MET A 387 1.71 -7.31 0.88
C MET A 387 0.53 -6.60 0.23
N THR A 388 -0.63 -6.68 0.88
CA THR A 388 -1.91 -6.14 0.41
C THR A 388 -2.06 -4.64 0.74
N TYR A 389 -1.04 -3.90 0.33
CA TYR A 389 -0.87 -2.46 0.40
C TYR A 389 0.00 -2.01 -0.79
N ASP A 390 0.26 -0.71 -0.93
CA ASP A 390 1.03 -0.16 -2.06
C ASP A 390 0.42 -0.43 -3.45
N PHE A 391 -0.90 -0.61 -3.53
CA PHE A 391 -1.60 -0.75 -4.80
C PHE A 391 -1.59 0.55 -5.63
N TYR A 392 -1.62 1.69 -4.94
CA TYR A 392 -1.58 3.04 -5.51
C TYR A 392 -0.70 3.95 -4.67
N GLY A 393 -0.07 4.95 -5.28
CA GLY A 393 0.74 5.93 -4.57
C GLY A 393 1.40 6.97 -5.45
N GLY A 394 2.16 7.86 -4.82
CA GLY A 394 2.75 9.04 -5.44
C GLY A 394 3.87 8.79 -6.46
N TRP A 395 4.14 7.56 -6.88
CA TRP A 395 5.05 7.28 -8.00
C TRP A 395 4.48 7.70 -9.35
N ASN A 396 3.15 7.81 -9.46
CA ASN A 396 2.44 8.42 -10.59
C ASN A 396 1.32 9.35 -10.08
N ASN A 397 0.51 9.90 -10.99
CA ASN A 397 -0.59 10.83 -10.68
C ASN A 397 -1.99 10.19 -10.71
N VAL A 398 -2.06 8.85 -10.79
CA VAL A 398 -3.33 8.10 -10.76
C VAL A 398 -3.70 7.84 -9.31
N THR A 399 -4.83 8.40 -8.87
CA THR A 399 -5.34 8.22 -7.52
C THR A 399 -6.09 6.89 -7.40
N GLY A 400 -6.13 6.34 -6.19
CA GLY A 400 -6.77 5.06 -5.89
C GLY A 400 -6.52 4.65 -4.45
N HIS A 401 -7.08 3.52 -4.03
CA HIS A 401 -6.97 3.03 -2.65
C HIS A 401 -5.72 2.18 -2.47
N GLN A 402 -4.74 2.64 -1.68
CA GLN A 402 -3.42 1.97 -1.59
C GLN A 402 -3.47 0.61 -0.89
N ALA A 403 -4.44 0.41 -0.01
CA ALA A 403 -4.60 -0.81 0.79
C ALA A 403 -6.05 -1.31 0.84
N GLY A 404 -6.85 -1.01 -0.20
CA GLY A 404 -8.26 -1.36 -0.26
C GLY A 404 -8.50 -2.88 -0.28
N LEU A 405 -9.53 -3.34 0.44
CA LEU A 405 -9.88 -4.76 0.50
C LEU A 405 -10.47 -5.22 -0.84
N TYR A 406 -11.41 -4.46 -1.40
CA TYR A 406 -12.06 -4.75 -2.66
C TYR A 406 -11.86 -3.61 -3.68
N CYS A 407 -12.35 -3.79 -4.90
CA CYS A 407 -12.35 -2.75 -5.93
C CYS A 407 -13.25 -1.59 -5.49
N GLY A 408 -12.71 -0.37 -5.50
CA GLY A 408 -13.46 0.81 -5.08
C GLY A 408 -14.43 1.32 -6.14
N SER A 409 -15.31 2.21 -5.69
CA SER A 409 -16.31 2.90 -6.51
C SER A 409 -15.74 3.73 -7.68
N HIS A 410 -14.43 3.95 -7.69
CA HIS A 410 -13.70 4.62 -8.77
C HIS A 410 -13.38 3.70 -9.95
N LEU A 411 -13.46 2.37 -9.77
CA LEU A 411 -13.16 1.37 -10.81
C LEU A 411 -14.46 0.84 -11.42
N SER A 412 -14.43 0.59 -12.72
CA SER A 412 -15.49 -0.18 -13.38
C SER A 412 -15.41 -1.67 -13.02
N GLN A 413 -16.50 -2.41 -13.23
CA GLN A 413 -16.48 -3.87 -13.02
C GLN A 413 -15.49 -4.58 -13.96
N ASP A 414 -15.40 -4.12 -15.21
CA ASP A 414 -14.45 -4.67 -16.18
C ASP A 414 -13.01 -4.43 -15.73
N GLU A 415 -12.72 -3.23 -15.23
CA GLU A 415 -11.41 -2.92 -14.67
C GLU A 415 -11.08 -3.75 -13.43
N CYS A 416 -12.03 -3.91 -12.51
CA CYS A 416 -11.87 -4.76 -11.34
C CYS A 416 -11.49 -6.20 -11.70
N ASN A 417 -12.17 -6.76 -12.71
CA ASN A 417 -11.98 -8.13 -13.18
C ASN A 417 -10.80 -8.29 -14.15
N GLY A 418 -10.18 -7.19 -14.58
CA GLY A 418 -9.12 -7.24 -15.60
C GLY A 418 -9.61 -7.55 -17.01
N THR A 419 -10.89 -7.28 -17.28
CA THR A 419 -11.52 -7.43 -18.60
C THR A 419 -11.63 -6.09 -19.34
N GLY A 420 -12.03 -6.13 -20.61
CA GLY A 420 -12.19 -4.93 -21.42
C GLY A 420 -10.85 -4.27 -21.81
N VAL A 421 -10.88 -2.95 -22.00
CA VAL A 421 -9.74 -2.14 -22.48
C VAL A 421 -9.45 -0.96 -21.56
N ASP A 422 -8.17 -0.63 -21.36
CA ASP A 422 -7.69 0.49 -20.57
C ASP A 422 -8.01 1.86 -21.22
N ASP A 423 -7.59 2.95 -20.59
CA ASP A 423 -7.83 4.31 -21.08
C ASP A 423 -7.16 4.60 -22.45
N ASN A 424 -6.18 3.79 -22.85
CA ASN A 424 -5.52 3.86 -24.16
C ASN A 424 -6.21 2.95 -25.20
N GLY A 425 -7.23 2.19 -24.81
CA GLY A 425 -7.90 1.22 -25.65
C GLY A 425 -7.19 -0.14 -25.76
N GLU A 426 -6.18 -0.39 -24.92
CA GLU A 426 -5.43 -1.65 -24.91
C GLU A 426 -6.09 -2.68 -23.97
N PRO A 427 -6.09 -3.98 -24.30
CA PRO A 427 -6.66 -5.01 -23.42
C PRO A 427 -6.00 -5.00 -22.04
N ARG A 428 -6.81 -5.05 -20.99
CA ARG A 428 -6.29 -5.25 -19.62
C ARG A 428 -5.58 -6.60 -19.53
N LYS A 429 -4.48 -6.59 -18.79
CA LYS A 429 -3.59 -7.75 -18.64
C LYS A 429 -3.95 -8.65 -17.46
N GLY A 430 -4.68 -8.12 -16.48
CA GLY A 430 -5.13 -8.85 -15.31
C GLY A 430 -5.99 -7.99 -14.39
N PRO A 431 -6.50 -8.58 -13.29
CA PRO A 431 -7.43 -7.91 -12.38
C PRO A 431 -6.78 -6.71 -11.67
N ALA A 432 -7.61 -5.78 -11.20
CA ALA A 432 -7.15 -4.61 -10.47
C ALA A 432 -6.43 -5.00 -9.16
N TYR A 433 -5.51 -4.16 -8.71
CA TYR A 433 -4.77 -4.37 -7.47
C TYR A 433 -5.66 -4.12 -6.25
N THR A 434 -6.06 -5.20 -5.58
CA THR A 434 -6.85 -5.20 -4.34
C THR A 434 -6.47 -6.39 -3.48
N ALA A 435 -6.69 -6.31 -2.17
CA ALA A 435 -6.38 -7.42 -1.27
C ALA A 435 -7.20 -8.68 -1.62
N HIS A 436 -8.48 -8.51 -1.99
CA HIS A 436 -9.35 -9.59 -2.41
C HIS A 436 -8.79 -10.31 -3.64
N ASN A 437 -8.47 -9.58 -4.71
CA ASN A 437 -7.94 -10.19 -5.94
C ASN A 437 -6.64 -10.96 -5.68
N ALA A 438 -5.73 -10.40 -4.88
CA ALA A 438 -4.50 -11.07 -4.49
C ALA A 438 -4.75 -12.40 -3.76
N VAL A 439 -5.60 -12.37 -2.72
CA VAL A 439 -5.96 -13.58 -1.96
C VAL A 439 -6.65 -14.61 -2.84
N GLN A 440 -7.58 -14.20 -3.72
CA GLN A 440 -8.25 -15.13 -4.62
C GLN A 440 -7.28 -15.79 -5.60
N LEU A 441 -6.30 -15.06 -6.15
CA LEU A 441 -5.29 -15.66 -7.03
C LEU A 441 -4.45 -16.71 -6.32
N LEU A 442 -4.00 -16.45 -5.08
CA LEU A 442 -3.26 -17.44 -4.27
C LEU A 442 -4.12 -18.67 -3.97
N LEU A 443 -5.38 -18.48 -3.57
CA LEU A 443 -6.32 -19.58 -3.33
C LEU A 443 -6.60 -20.39 -4.61
N GLN A 444 -6.71 -19.73 -5.76
CA GLN A 444 -6.91 -20.37 -7.07
C GLN A 444 -5.69 -21.19 -7.52
N GLN A 445 -4.47 -20.75 -7.18
CA GLN A 445 -3.27 -21.58 -7.34
C GLN A 445 -3.27 -22.79 -6.37
N GLY A 446 -4.12 -22.82 -5.34
CA GLY A 446 -4.20 -23.90 -4.37
C GLY A 446 -3.31 -23.68 -3.14
N VAL A 447 -2.94 -22.44 -2.83
CA VAL A 447 -2.30 -22.08 -1.57
C VAL A 447 -3.26 -22.35 -0.42
N ASN A 448 -2.77 -23.03 0.63
CA ASN A 448 -3.56 -23.27 1.84
C ASN A 448 -3.89 -21.92 2.50
N SER A 449 -5.19 -21.65 2.68
CA SER A 449 -5.69 -20.39 3.24
C SER A 449 -4.98 -20.03 4.55
N LYS A 450 -4.72 -21.01 5.42
CA LYS A 450 -4.08 -20.80 6.74
C LYS A 450 -2.62 -20.36 6.68
N LYS A 451 -1.97 -20.45 5.52
CA LYS A 451 -0.63 -19.90 5.31
C LYS A 451 -0.65 -18.46 4.82
N ILE A 452 -1.77 -17.98 4.28
CA ILE A 452 -1.88 -16.62 3.76
C ILE A 452 -2.13 -15.67 4.94
N VAL A 453 -1.23 -14.72 5.19
CA VAL A 453 -1.35 -13.69 6.21
C VAL A 453 -1.49 -12.34 5.51
N MET A 454 -2.58 -11.63 5.76
CA MET A 454 -2.96 -10.45 4.98
C MET A 454 -2.39 -9.16 5.60
N GLY A 455 -1.95 -8.21 4.77
CA GLY A 455 -1.26 -7.00 5.20
C GLY A 455 -2.19 -5.85 5.58
N ALA A 456 -1.87 -5.15 6.68
CA ALA A 456 -2.44 -3.88 7.10
C ALA A 456 -1.39 -2.76 7.03
N ALA A 457 -1.75 -1.61 6.46
CA ALA A 457 -0.83 -0.49 6.33
C ALA A 457 -0.92 0.44 7.55
N MET A 458 0.17 0.62 8.28
CA MET A 458 0.30 1.61 9.36
C MET A 458 0.75 2.98 8.82
N TYR A 459 0.44 3.28 7.56
CA TYR A 459 0.80 4.50 6.85
C TYR A 459 -0.23 4.81 5.76
N GLY A 460 -0.21 6.04 5.26
CA GLY A 460 -0.95 6.46 4.07
C GLY A 460 -0.04 6.80 2.91
N ARG A 461 -0.55 6.61 1.69
CA ARG A 461 0.07 7.12 0.46
C ARG A 461 -0.80 8.20 -0.16
N GLY A 462 -0.18 9.20 -0.79
CA GLY A 462 -0.92 10.37 -1.20
C GLY A 462 -0.31 11.26 -2.27
N TRP A 463 -1.14 12.19 -2.70
CA TRP A 463 -0.89 13.15 -3.76
C TRP A 463 -1.25 14.57 -3.35
N GLU A 464 -0.78 15.53 -4.13
CA GLU A 464 -1.28 16.89 -4.17
C GLU A 464 -2.03 17.16 -5.47
N GLY A 465 -2.76 18.28 -5.52
CA GLY A 465 -3.45 18.73 -6.73
C GLY A 465 -4.68 17.94 -7.14
N VAL A 466 -5.19 17.06 -6.26
CA VAL A 466 -6.43 16.31 -6.47
C VAL A 466 -7.63 17.24 -6.23
N MET A 467 -8.03 17.99 -7.26
CA MET A 467 -9.05 19.03 -7.15
C MET A 467 -10.46 18.49 -7.43
N ASP A 468 -11.44 18.94 -6.64
CA ASP A 468 -12.84 18.47 -6.71
C ASP A 468 -13.48 18.69 -8.09
N GLN A 469 -13.16 19.82 -8.72
CA GLN A 469 -13.62 20.16 -10.07
C GLN A 469 -13.12 19.19 -11.16
N ASN A 470 -12.12 18.37 -10.87
CA ASN A 470 -11.56 17.38 -11.78
C ASN A 470 -12.08 15.96 -11.50
N THR A 471 -12.99 15.78 -10.52
CA THR A 471 -13.59 14.47 -10.25
C THR A 471 -14.54 14.08 -11.38
N THR A 472 -14.43 12.86 -11.89
CA THR A 472 -15.38 12.32 -12.87
C THR A 472 -16.63 11.75 -12.19
N ILE A 473 -16.49 11.32 -10.93
CA ILE A 473 -17.61 10.99 -10.03
C ILE A 473 -17.68 12.07 -8.94
N PRO A 474 -18.75 12.89 -8.89
CA PRO A 474 -18.84 13.99 -7.93
C PRO A 474 -18.60 13.57 -6.48
N GLY A 475 -17.65 14.22 -5.82
CA GLY A 475 -17.29 13.95 -4.43
C GLY A 475 -16.38 12.75 -4.19
N ASN A 476 -15.97 12.03 -5.24
CA ASN A 476 -15.00 10.93 -5.13
C ASN A 476 -13.59 11.39 -5.59
N PRO A 477 -12.66 11.65 -4.65
CA PRO A 477 -11.33 12.14 -5.02
C PRO A 477 -10.46 11.10 -5.73
N MET A 478 -10.80 9.81 -5.66
CA MET A 478 -10.10 8.74 -6.40
C MET A 478 -10.39 8.76 -7.90
N THR A 479 -11.22 9.70 -8.36
CA THR A 479 -11.53 9.91 -9.78
C THR A 479 -10.95 11.20 -10.34
N ALA A 480 -10.14 11.91 -9.54
CA ALA A 480 -9.41 13.09 -9.97
C ALA A 480 -7.91 12.79 -9.97
N PRO A 481 -7.16 13.20 -11.02
CA PRO A 481 -5.72 12.99 -11.05
C PRO A 481 -5.01 13.89 -10.02
N GLY A 482 -3.90 13.38 -9.49
CA GLY A 482 -2.92 14.20 -8.76
C GLY A 482 -2.01 14.99 -9.70
N ASN A 483 -1.13 15.81 -9.14
CA ASN A 483 -0.07 16.49 -9.90
C ASN A 483 1.32 16.40 -9.24
N GLY A 484 1.43 15.65 -8.15
CA GLY A 484 2.68 15.41 -7.44
C GLY A 484 2.47 14.57 -6.18
N LYS A 485 3.58 14.11 -5.60
CA LYS A 485 3.62 13.40 -4.31
C LYS A 485 3.13 14.30 -3.18
N TYR A 486 2.41 13.74 -2.21
CA TYR A 486 2.07 14.43 -0.96
C TYR A 486 3.34 14.97 -0.28
N SER A 487 3.45 16.28 -0.09
CA SER A 487 4.59 16.89 0.61
C SER A 487 4.33 17.06 2.11
N GLY A 488 5.41 17.02 2.88
CA GLY A 488 5.41 17.31 4.32
C GLY A 488 6.81 17.21 4.91
N SER A 489 6.90 17.42 6.21
CA SER A 489 8.11 17.29 7.01
C SER A 489 8.07 16.05 7.91
N THR A 490 9.24 15.66 8.42
CA THR A 490 9.34 14.54 9.38
C THR A 490 8.54 14.81 10.67
N SER A 491 8.44 16.07 11.12
CA SER A 491 7.59 16.45 12.26
C SER A 491 6.10 16.30 11.99
N GLU A 492 5.70 16.25 10.72
CA GLU A 492 4.33 15.96 10.29
C GLU A 492 4.12 14.46 10.02
N GLY A 493 5.12 13.61 10.31
CA GLY A 493 5.08 12.17 10.01
C GLY A 493 5.33 11.83 8.54
N VAL A 494 5.90 12.75 7.76
CA VAL A 494 6.28 12.51 6.36
C VAL A 494 7.79 12.31 6.28
N TRP A 495 8.22 11.05 6.26
CA TRP A 495 9.64 10.66 6.15
C TRP A 495 10.13 10.64 4.70
N GLU A 496 9.23 10.32 3.78
CA GLU A 496 9.44 10.37 2.34
C GLU A 496 8.24 11.06 1.67
N PRO A 497 8.45 11.94 0.67
CA PRO A 497 7.35 12.49 -0.11
C PRO A 497 6.40 11.41 -0.64
N GLY A 498 5.10 11.61 -0.44
CA GLY A 498 4.04 10.69 -0.85
C GLY A 498 3.66 9.65 0.20
N ILE A 499 4.34 9.59 1.35
CA ILE A 499 4.09 8.63 2.44
C ILE A 499 3.94 9.39 3.76
N MET A 500 2.94 9.03 4.58
CA MET A 500 2.72 9.63 5.90
C MET A 500 2.33 8.58 6.93
N ASP A 501 2.95 8.60 8.11
CA ASP A 501 2.67 7.65 9.19
C ASP A 501 1.20 7.72 9.65
N TYR A 502 0.60 6.57 9.98
CA TYR A 502 -0.78 6.52 10.47
C TYR A 502 -0.98 7.35 11.73
N LYS A 503 -0.06 7.28 12.71
CA LYS A 503 -0.14 8.06 13.95
C LYS A 503 -0.29 9.56 13.69
N ALA A 504 0.35 10.07 12.63
CA ALA A 504 0.29 11.48 12.25
C ALA A 504 -0.99 11.79 11.46
N ILE A 505 -1.46 10.89 10.59
CA ILE A 505 -2.77 10.99 9.92
C ILE A 505 -3.89 11.06 10.98
N ALA A 506 -3.89 10.14 11.93
CA ALA A 506 -4.88 10.07 13.01
C ALA A 506 -4.88 11.35 13.86
N ALA A 507 -3.70 11.81 14.30
CA ALA A 507 -3.57 12.97 15.17
C ALA A 507 -3.87 14.30 14.47
N ASN A 508 -3.41 14.48 13.22
CA ASN A 508 -3.37 15.80 12.58
C ASN A 508 -4.38 15.98 11.45
N LEU A 509 -4.89 14.90 10.85
CA LEU A 509 -5.78 14.97 9.69
C LEU A 509 -7.18 14.44 9.99
N VAL A 510 -7.30 13.38 10.80
CA VAL A 510 -8.59 12.76 11.18
C VAL A 510 -9.15 13.38 12.45
N GLY A 511 -8.33 13.43 13.51
CA GLY A 511 -8.70 13.93 14.82
C GLY A 511 -9.59 12.98 15.63
N PRO A 512 -9.81 13.27 16.93
CA PRO A 512 -10.45 12.36 17.87
C PRO A 512 -11.94 12.08 17.57
N ASN A 513 -12.60 12.94 16.78
CA ASN A 513 -14.00 12.76 16.39
C ASN A 513 -14.16 11.96 15.09
N GLY A 514 -13.07 11.64 14.38
CA GLY A 514 -13.14 10.93 13.11
C GLY A 514 -13.70 11.74 11.94
N THR A 515 -13.84 13.06 12.07
CA THR A 515 -14.52 13.92 11.08
C THR A 515 -13.58 14.79 10.25
N GLY A 516 -12.29 14.85 10.61
CA GLY A 516 -11.29 15.64 9.90
C GLY A 516 -10.81 16.88 10.67
N LEU A 517 -9.55 17.25 10.44
CA LEU A 517 -8.84 18.41 10.99
C LEU A 517 -8.12 19.17 9.88
N ASN A 518 -7.71 20.41 10.15
CA ASN A 518 -6.82 21.18 9.25
C ASN A 518 -7.33 21.32 7.80
N GLY A 519 -8.65 21.37 7.63
CA GLY A 519 -9.32 21.47 6.32
C GLY A 519 -9.41 20.15 5.54
N PHE A 520 -8.97 19.03 6.13
CA PHE A 520 -9.22 17.71 5.60
C PHE A 520 -10.60 17.21 6.01
N GLU A 521 -11.28 16.55 5.08
CA GLU A 521 -12.43 15.70 5.35
C GLU A 521 -12.01 14.23 5.38
N VAL A 522 -12.64 13.45 6.24
CA VAL A 522 -12.44 11.99 6.32
C VAL A 522 -13.49 11.32 5.45
N GLY A 523 -13.05 10.48 4.53
CA GLY A 523 -13.90 9.69 3.65
C GLY A 523 -13.66 8.20 3.81
N TYR A 524 -14.68 7.43 3.43
CA TYR A 524 -14.63 5.97 3.43
C TYR A 524 -15.37 5.45 2.21
N ASP A 525 -14.68 4.68 1.37
CA ASP A 525 -15.30 3.95 0.27
C ASP A 525 -15.83 2.62 0.81
N GLU A 526 -17.15 2.56 1.01
CA GLU A 526 -17.86 1.39 1.52
C GLU A 526 -17.69 0.15 0.63
N GLN A 527 -17.49 0.34 -0.67
CA GLN A 527 -17.32 -0.76 -1.61
C GLN A 527 -15.91 -1.35 -1.51
N ALA A 528 -14.88 -0.49 -1.39
CA ALA A 528 -13.49 -0.93 -1.24
C ALA A 528 -13.15 -1.39 0.19
N GLU A 529 -13.97 -1.03 1.18
CA GLU A 529 -13.60 -1.01 2.60
C GLU A 529 -12.26 -0.26 2.81
N ALA A 530 -12.18 0.98 2.31
CA ALA A 530 -10.95 1.77 2.27
C ALA A 530 -11.17 3.22 2.76
N ALA A 531 -10.22 3.72 3.56
CA ALA A 531 -10.28 5.08 4.11
C ALA A 531 -9.38 6.06 3.33
N TYR A 532 -9.79 7.32 3.35
CA TYR A 532 -8.99 8.43 2.84
C TYR A 532 -9.25 9.73 3.61
N VAL A 533 -8.30 10.66 3.53
CA VAL A 533 -8.48 12.05 3.94
C VAL A 533 -8.20 12.97 2.77
N TRP A 534 -9.05 13.97 2.57
CA TRP A 534 -8.95 14.87 1.43
C TRP A 534 -9.14 16.33 1.83
N ASN A 535 -8.25 17.20 1.40
CA ASN A 535 -8.42 18.64 1.54
C ASN A 535 -8.77 19.25 0.18
N ARG A 536 -10.06 19.52 -0.02
CA ARG A 536 -10.59 20.06 -1.29
C ARG A 536 -9.97 21.39 -1.71
N SER A 537 -9.44 22.16 -0.76
CA SER A 537 -8.92 23.50 -1.02
C SER A 537 -7.53 23.49 -1.67
N ASN A 538 -6.68 22.53 -1.28
CA ASN A 538 -5.32 22.42 -1.80
C ASN A 538 -5.06 21.10 -2.57
N GLY A 539 -6.07 20.24 -2.65
CA GLY A 539 -6.01 18.97 -3.36
C GLY A 539 -5.09 17.93 -2.72
N LYS A 540 -4.73 18.08 -1.45
CA LYS A 540 -3.99 17.04 -0.72
C LYS A 540 -4.90 15.86 -0.42
N LEU A 541 -4.51 14.68 -0.85
CA LEU A 541 -5.23 13.42 -0.67
C LEU A 541 -4.28 12.37 -0.09
N LEU A 542 -4.72 11.64 0.93
CA LEU A 542 -4.07 10.42 1.42
C LEU A 542 -5.09 9.28 1.47
N THR A 543 -4.71 8.11 0.97
CA THR A 543 -5.40 6.83 1.19
C THR A 543 -4.59 6.02 2.21
N PHE A 544 -5.27 5.36 3.14
CA PHE A 544 -4.63 4.66 4.27
C PHE A 544 -5.55 3.57 4.83
N ASP A 545 -5.00 2.68 5.63
CA ASP A 545 -5.81 1.79 6.48
C ASP A 545 -6.25 2.55 7.74
N SER A 546 -7.55 2.54 8.02
CA SER A 546 -8.12 3.02 9.28
C SER A 546 -8.49 1.85 10.18
N ALA A 547 -8.80 2.10 11.45
CA ALA A 547 -9.32 1.06 12.34
C ALA A 547 -10.52 0.30 11.71
N ARG A 548 -11.41 1.03 11.01
CA ARG A 548 -12.56 0.46 10.32
C ARG A 548 -12.18 -0.51 9.19
N SER A 549 -11.24 -0.12 8.31
CA SER A 549 -10.83 -0.98 7.19
C SER A 549 -10.03 -2.19 7.68
N VAL A 550 -9.24 -2.02 8.74
CA VAL A 550 -8.47 -3.12 9.35
C VAL A 550 -9.38 -4.11 10.07
N GLU A 551 -10.43 -3.66 10.74
CA GLU A 551 -11.47 -4.55 11.26
C GLU A 551 -12.13 -5.36 10.13
N ALA A 552 -12.44 -4.72 8.98
CA ALA A 552 -12.98 -5.41 7.81
C ALA A 552 -12.01 -6.46 7.27
N LYS A 553 -10.71 -6.14 7.21
CA LYS A 553 -9.64 -7.10 6.86
C LYS A 553 -9.59 -8.29 7.83
N GLY A 554 -9.71 -8.08 9.14
CA GLY A 554 -9.74 -9.17 10.12
C GLY A 554 -10.97 -10.07 9.98
N ARG A 555 -12.14 -9.51 9.66
CA ARG A 555 -13.33 -10.31 9.36
C ARG A 555 -13.19 -11.06 8.04
N TYR A 556 -12.57 -10.47 7.03
CA TYR A 556 -12.24 -11.14 5.77
C TYR A 556 -11.31 -12.35 5.99
N VAL A 557 -10.31 -12.22 6.86
CA VAL A 557 -9.47 -13.34 7.31
C VAL A 557 -10.31 -14.48 7.89
N ASN A 558 -11.35 -14.18 8.66
CA ASN A 558 -12.25 -15.19 9.20
C ASN A 558 -13.14 -15.82 8.11
N LEU A 559 -13.63 -15.02 7.15
CA LEU A 559 -14.49 -15.49 6.06
C LEU A 559 -13.80 -16.54 5.18
N TYR A 560 -12.53 -16.30 4.86
CA TYR A 560 -11.73 -17.20 4.01
C TYR A 560 -10.82 -18.16 4.80
N ASP A 561 -10.96 -18.22 6.13
CA ASP A 561 -10.11 -18.99 7.05
C ASP A 561 -8.61 -18.80 6.76
N LEU A 562 -8.18 -17.54 6.63
CA LEU A 562 -6.79 -17.17 6.37
C LEU A 562 -5.91 -17.30 7.62
N GLY A 563 -4.60 -17.27 7.45
CA GLY A 563 -3.60 -17.43 8.52
C GLY A 563 -3.60 -16.31 9.57
N GLY A 564 -3.96 -15.08 9.21
CA GLY A 564 -3.97 -13.96 10.15
C GLY A 564 -3.78 -12.60 9.48
N LEU A 565 -3.32 -11.63 10.27
CA LEU A 565 -2.93 -10.29 9.81
C LEU A 565 -1.47 -9.99 10.18
N PHE A 566 -0.78 -9.25 9.33
CA PHE A 566 0.50 -8.60 9.65
C PHE A 566 0.47 -7.13 9.25
N ALA A 567 1.40 -6.32 9.77
CA ALA A 567 1.43 -4.88 9.51
C ALA A 567 2.82 -4.32 9.18
N TRP A 568 2.84 -3.32 8.30
CA TRP A 568 4.00 -2.48 7.98
C TRP A 568 3.69 -1.00 8.27
N GLU A 569 4.45 -0.25 9.04
CA GLU A 569 5.52 -0.63 10.00
C GLU A 569 5.13 -0.22 11.42
N ILE A 570 5.55 -0.98 12.45
CA ILE A 570 5.01 -0.87 13.81
C ILE A 570 5.25 0.48 14.48
N ASP A 571 6.32 1.19 14.10
CA ASP A 571 6.64 2.51 14.64
C ASP A 571 5.69 3.60 14.15
N ALA A 572 4.99 3.37 13.03
CA ALA A 572 4.08 4.32 12.42
C ALA A 572 2.66 4.27 13.02
N ASP A 573 2.35 3.27 13.85
CA ASP A 573 1.08 3.13 14.56
C ASP A 573 1.06 3.93 15.88
N ASN A 574 -0.13 4.36 16.29
CA ASN A 574 -0.40 4.91 17.62
C ASN A 574 -1.08 3.86 18.54
N GLY A 575 -1.33 2.65 18.03
CA GLY A 575 -2.03 1.54 18.67
C GLY A 575 -3.40 1.25 18.08
N ASP A 576 -4.01 2.17 17.32
CA ASP A 576 -5.36 1.99 16.77
C ASP A 576 -5.38 0.87 15.71
N ILE A 577 -4.35 0.78 14.86
CA ILE A 577 -4.30 -0.24 13.80
C ILE A 577 -4.07 -1.62 14.39
N LEU A 578 -3.12 -1.79 15.30
CA LEU A 578 -2.90 -3.07 15.95
C LEU A 578 -4.10 -3.50 16.80
N ASN A 579 -4.75 -2.55 17.47
CA ASN A 579 -6.01 -2.79 18.18
C ASN A 579 -7.11 -3.30 17.22
N ALA A 580 -7.27 -2.67 16.06
CA ALA A 580 -8.25 -3.04 15.05
C ALA A 580 -7.97 -4.40 14.42
N MET A 581 -6.69 -4.80 14.28
CA MET A 581 -6.33 -6.16 13.84
C MET A 581 -6.92 -7.20 14.80
N TYR A 582 -6.79 -6.98 16.11
CA TYR A 582 -7.38 -7.86 17.12
C TYR A 582 -8.91 -7.87 17.06
N ASP A 583 -9.54 -6.69 16.99
CA ASP A 583 -11.01 -6.56 16.96
C ASP A 583 -11.61 -7.21 15.70
N GLY A 584 -10.95 -7.06 14.54
CA GLY A 584 -11.35 -7.71 13.30
C GLY A 584 -11.25 -9.24 13.38
N LEU A 585 -10.11 -9.77 13.86
CA LEU A 585 -9.88 -11.21 13.96
C LEU A 585 -10.81 -11.88 15.00
N THR A 586 -11.23 -11.16 16.05
CA THR A 586 -12.19 -11.66 17.04
C THR A 586 -13.65 -11.34 16.71
N GLY A 587 -13.89 -10.48 15.70
CA GLY A 587 -15.21 -9.98 15.32
C GLY A 587 -16.08 -10.93 14.48
N GLY A 588 -15.61 -12.16 14.22
CA GLY A 588 -16.32 -13.14 13.39
C GLY A 588 -16.15 -12.87 11.88
N VAL A 589 -17.10 -13.36 11.07
CA VAL A 589 -17.14 -13.11 9.62
C VAL A 589 -17.94 -11.84 9.31
N PRO A 590 -17.75 -11.18 8.14
CA PRO A 590 -18.59 -10.06 7.73
C PRO A 590 -20.06 -10.46 7.69
N VAL A 591 -20.95 -9.52 8.02
CA VAL A 591 -22.39 -9.71 7.84
C VAL A 591 -22.73 -9.33 6.41
N ASN A 592 -23.32 -10.24 5.64
CA ASN A 592 -23.71 -10.00 4.25
C ASN A 592 -24.63 -8.78 4.11
N LYS A 593 -24.27 -7.85 3.24
CA LYS A 593 -25.00 -6.66 2.85
C LYS A 593 -25.71 -6.96 1.52
N PRO A 594 -27.04 -6.84 1.44
CA PRO A 594 -27.76 -7.19 0.22
C PRO A 594 -27.39 -6.29 -0.97
N PRO A 595 -27.54 -6.75 -2.22
CA PRO A 595 -27.19 -5.98 -3.41
C PRO A 595 -27.92 -4.64 -3.50
N VAL A 596 -27.25 -3.61 -3.97
CA VAL A 596 -27.85 -2.30 -4.28
C VAL A 596 -28.28 -2.28 -5.74
N VAL A 597 -29.56 -2.05 -5.99
CA VAL A 597 -30.15 -2.05 -7.35
C VAL A 597 -30.76 -0.69 -7.67
N SER A 598 -30.36 -0.13 -8.82
CA SER A 598 -30.91 1.08 -9.43
C SER A 598 -31.53 0.75 -10.79
N VAL A 599 -32.75 1.23 -11.01
CA VAL A 599 -33.52 1.02 -12.24
C VAL A 599 -34.53 2.16 -12.38
N ASP A 600 -34.87 2.53 -13.61
CA ASP A 600 -35.93 3.51 -13.85
C ASP A 600 -37.25 3.05 -13.24
N SER A 601 -37.91 3.94 -12.49
CA SER A 601 -39.16 3.60 -11.81
C SER A 601 -40.34 3.44 -12.77
N ASN A 602 -40.30 4.10 -13.94
CA ASN A 602 -41.39 4.13 -14.92
C ASN A 602 -40.84 4.06 -16.35
N VAL A 603 -41.48 3.27 -17.20
CA VAL A 603 -41.18 3.18 -18.65
C VAL A 603 -42.49 3.21 -19.43
N THR A 604 -42.51 3.89 -20.57
CA THR A 604 -43.69 3.96 -21.46
C THR A 604 -43.40 3.25 -22.78
N VAL A 605 -44.35 2.46 -23.26
CA VAL A 605 -44.29 1.77 -24.55
C VAL A 605 -45.65 1.84 -25.25
N GLN A 606 -45.66 1.89 -26.57
CA GLN A 606 -46.91 1.86 -27.33
C GLN A 606 -47.52 0.45 -27.34
N SER A 607 -48.83 0.36 -27.45
CA SER A 607 -49.58 -0.88 -27.63
C SER A 607 -48.96 -1.75 -28.74
N GLY A 608 -48.61 -2.99 -28.43
CA GLY A 608 -47.93 -3.93 -29.35
C GLY A 608 -46.44 -3.64 -29.62
N GLY A 609 -45.87 -2.60 -29.01
CA GLY A 609 -44.46 -2.23 -29.15
C GLY A 609 -43.53 -2.97 -28.18
N SER A 610 -42.24 -2.64 -28.23
CA SER A 610 -41.22 -3.17 -27.33
C SER A 610 -40.33 -2.09 -26.76
N VAL A 611 -39.81 -2.31 -25.55
CA VAL A 611 -38.87 -1.41 -24.88
C VAL A 611 -37.82 -2.20 -24.10
N ASN A 612 -36.58 -1.68 -24.04
CA ASN A 612 -35.53 -2.25 -23.19
C ASN A 612 -35.50 -1.51 -21.85
N VAL A 613 -35.40 -2.27 -20.77
CA VAL A 613 -35.24 -1.74 -19.41
C VAL A 613 -33.92 -2.24 -18.87
N THR A 614 -33.04 -1.31 -18.47
CA THR A 614 -31.71 -1.63 -17.92
C THR A 614 -31.69 -1.29 -16.43
N ALA A 615 -31.20 -2.21 -15.62
CA ALA A 615 -30.85 -1.96 -14.23
C ALA A 615 -29.33 -1.92 -14.06
N THR A 616 -28.86 -1.10 -13.14
CA THR A 616 -27.50 -1.20 -12.60
C THR A 616 -27.56 -1.77 -11.20
N ALA A 617 -26.62 -2.65 -10.87
CA ALA A 617 -26.53 -3.21 -9.53
C ALA A 617 -25.07 -3.36 -9.12
N SER A 618 -24.81 -3.21 -7.83
CA SER A 618 -23.53 -3.48 -7.19
C SER A 618 -23.76 -4.21 -5.88
N ASP A 619 -22.78 -5.00 -5.48
CA ASP A 619 -22.79 -5.68 -4.18
C ASP A 619 -21.80 -4.98 -3.24
N PRO A 620 -22.21 -4.55 -2.05
CA PRO A 620 -21.29 -3.92 -1.11
C PRO A 620 -20.18 -4.86 -0.59
N ASP A 621 -20.38 -6.18 -0.65
CA ASP A 621 -19.36 -7.17 -0.30
C ASP A 621 -18.63 -7.72 -1.55
N ASN A 622 -18.87 -7.08 -2.70
CA ASN A 622 -18.31 -7.38 -4.01
C ASN A 622 -18.57 -8.82 -4.48
N GLN A 623 -19.69 -9.41 -4.03
CA GLN A 623 -20.06 -10.77 -4.43
C GLN A 623 -20.64 -10.82 -5.86
N PRO A 624 -20.43 -11.93 -6.60
CA PRO A 624 -21.01 -12.11 -7.92
C PRO A 624 -22.54 -11.99 -7.92
N LEU A 625 -23.08 -11.16 -8.80
CA LEU A 625 -24.52 -10.90 -8.88
C LEU A 625 -25.23 -11.73 -9.95
N THR A 626 -26.45 -12.15 -9.62
CA THR A 626 -27.39 -12.79 -10.54
C THR A 626 -28.66 -11.94 -10.70
N PHE A 627 -29.15 -11.82 -11.94
CA PHE A 627 -30.34 -11.03 -12.27
C PHE A 627 -31.52 -11.93 -12.60
N ALA A 628 -32.72 -11.53 -12.21
CA ALA A 628 -33.96 -12.22 -12.56
C ALA A 628 -35.11 -11.22 -12.76
N TRP A 629 -35.61 -11.13 -13.99
CA TRP A 629 -36.77 -10.31 -14.36
C TRP A 629 -38.06 -11.13 -14.41
N SER A 630 -39.14 -10.57 -13.90
CA SER A 630 -40.48 -11.17 -13.92
C SER A 630 -41.57 -10.13 -14.19
N ALA A 631 -42.65 -10.55 -14.84
CA ALA A 631 -43.79 -9.72 -15.16
C ALA A 631 -45.08 -10.57 -15.27
N PRO A 632 -46.27 -9.95 -15.26
CA PRO A 632 -47.51 -10.62 -15.61
C PRO A 632 -47.45 -11.23 -17.01
N SER A 633 -48.19 -12.32 -17.24
CA SER A 633 -48.21 -13.06 -18.51
C SER A 633 -48.65 -12.26 -19.75
N ALA A 634 -49.19 -11.04 -19.54
CA ALA A 634 -49.53 -10.12 -20.60
C ALA A 634 -48.30 -9.45 -21.24
N LEU A 635 -47.19 -9.32 -20.51
CA LEU A 635 -45.91 -8.87 -21.03
C LEU A 635 -45.06 -10.08 -21.42
N THR A 636 -44.42 -10.02 -22.59
CA THR A 636 -43.44 -11.04 -23.00
C THR A 636 -42.03 -10.51 -22.74
N LEU A 637 -41.22 -11.27 -22.01
CA LEU A 637 -39.85 -10.89 -21.65
C LEU A 637 -38.81 -11.73 -22.38
N THR A 638 -37.72 -11.11 -22.79
CA THR A 638 -36.49 -11.79 -23.24
C THR A 638 -35.27 -11.23 -22.49
N ASN A 639 -34.21 -12.03 -22.36
CA ASN A 639 -33.01 -11.72 -21.55
C ASN A 639 -33.31 -11.53 -20.05
N THR A 640 -34.15 -12.40 -19.48
CA THR A 640 -34.61 -12.27 -18.09
C THR A 640 -33.51 -12.49 -17.04
N THR A 641 -32.32 -12.94 -17.42
CA THR A 641 -31.18 -13.18 -16.50
C THR A 641 -30.04 -12.18 -16.67
N SER A 642 -30.27 -11.07 -17.37
CA SER A 642 -29.27 -10.04 -17.66
C SER A 642 -29.64 -8.71 -17.01
N ALA A 643 -28.67 -7.79 -16.92
CA ALA A 643 -28.91 -6.43 -16.42
C ALA A 643 -29.93 -5.64 -17.27
N THR A 644 -30.02 -5.95 -18.58
CA THR A 644 -31.04 -5.40 -19.49
C THR A 644 -32.04 -6.46 -19.91
N VAL A 645 -33.33 -6.17 -19.73
CA VAL A 645 -34.46 -6.99 -20.20
C VAL A 645 -35.15 -6.30 -21.37
N ALA A 646 -35.59 -7.07 -22.36
CA ALA A 646 -36.47 -6.60 -23.42
C ALA A 646 -37.92 -6.97 -23.09
N VAL A 647 -38.82 -5.98 -23.14
CA VAL A 647 -40.23 -6.09 -22.78
C VAL A 647 -41.08 -5.86 -24.02
N ALA A 648 -41.85 -6.85 -24.46
CA ALA A 648 -42.86 -6.69 -25.50
C ALA A 648 -44.25 -6.52 -24.87
N ALA A 649 -44.92 -5.42 -25.24
CA ALA A 649 -46.22 -5.04 -24.72
C ALA A 649 -47.38 -5.70 -25.50
N PRO A 650 -48.50 -6.05 -24.83
CA PRO A 650 -49.68 -6.54 -25.51
C PRO A 650 -50.36 -5.41 -26.29
N VAL A 651 -51.27 -5.79 -27.18
CA VAL A 651 -52.20 -4.84 -27.78
C VAL A 651 -53.27 -4.48 -26.75
N VAL A 652 -53.46 -3.19 -26.49
CA VAL A 652 -54.45 -2.67 -25.52
C VAL A 652 -55.33 -1.60 -26.18
N THR A 653 -56.59 -1.51 -25.74
CA THR A 653 -57.55 -0.50 -26.23
C THR A 653 -57.72 0.70 -25.31
N GLN A 654 -57.09 0.66 -24.13
CA GLN A 654 -56.98 1.76 -23.18
C GLN A 654 -55.60 1.70 -22.51
N ASP A 655 -55.07 2.84 -22.09
CA ASP A 655 -53.80 2.91 -21.37
C ASP A 655 -53.82 1.94 -20.18
N THR A 656 -52.84 1.05 -20.14
CA THR A 656 -52.77 -0.03 -19.15
C THR A 656 -51.39 -0.08 -18.51
N GLU A 657 -51.35 -0.04 -17.18
CA GLU A 657 -50.11 -0.13 -16.40
C GLU A 657 -49.85 -1.59 -16.00
N TYR A 658 -48.64 -2.08 -16.24
CA TYR A 658 -48.14 -3.37 -15.76
C TYR A 658 -46.97 -3.15 -14.80
N THR A 659 -46.74 -4.10 -13.90
CA THR A 659 -45.56 -4.09 -13.02
C THR A 659 -44.54 -5.09 -13.53
N LEU A 660 -43.35 -4.59 -13.87
CA LEU A 660 -42.16 -5.39 -14.14
C LEU A 660 -41.32 -5.40 -12.86
N THR A 661 -40.84 -6.56 -12.44
CA THR A 661 -40.02 -6.72 -11.22
C THR A 661 -38.65 -7.25 -11.60
N ILE A 662 -37.61 -6.62 -11.08
CA ILE A 662 -36.24 -7.16 -11.08
C ILE A 662 -35.88 -7.63 -9.68
N ALA A 663 -35.29 -8.82 -9.59
CA ALA A 663 -34.62 -9.34 -8.42
C ALA A 663 -33.13 -9.50 -8.74
N VAL A 664 -32.26 -8.99 -7.88
CA VAL A 664 -30.81 -9.16 -7.97
C VAL A 664 -30.32 -9.84 -6.70
N SER A 665 -29.56 -10.92 -6.84
CA SER A 665 -29.05 -11.73 -5.72
C SER A 665 -27.54 -11.91 -5.80
N ASP A 666 -26.89 -11.84 -4.64
CA ASP A 666 -25.48 -12.17 -4.36
C ASP A 666 -25.29 -13.67 -3.98
N GLY A 667 -26.36 -14.46 -3.98
CA GLY A 667 -26.38 -15.85 -3.53
C GLY A 667 -26.81 -16.06 -2.07
N GLU A 668 -26.79 -15.02 -1.23
CA GLU A 668 -27.21 -15.08 0.18
C GLU A 668 -28.48 -14.24 0.46
N ALA A 669 -28.56 -13.06 -0.15
CA ALA A 669 -29.66 -12.12 -0.10
C ALA A 669 -30.18 -11.77 -1.50
N THR A 670 -31.33 -11.11 -1.55
CA THR A 670 -31.95 -10.68 -2.81
C THR A 670 -32.62 -9.33 -2.63
N THR A 671 -32.28 -8.38 -3.50
CA THR A 671 -32.91 -7.07 -3.57
C THR A 671 -33.86 -7.00 -4.76
N THR A 672 -35.10 -6.58 -4.50
CA THR A 672 -36.12 -6.41 -5.54
C THR A 672 -36.44 -4.94 -5.81
N ARG A 673 -36.71 -4.60 -7.07
CA ARG A 673 -37.26 -3.31 -7.51
C ARG A 673 -38.41 -3.53 -8.49
N ASN A 674 -39.38 -2.62 -8.46
CA ASN A 674 -40.52 -2.62 -9.35
C ASN A 674 -40.41 -1.44 -10.32
N VAL A 675 -40.71 -1.71 -11.58
CA VAL A 675 -40.80 -0.76 -12.69
C VAL A 675 -42.24 -0.75 -13.19
N LYS A 676 -42.82 0.43 -13.31
CA LYS A 676 -44.14 0.59 -13.92
C LYS A 676 -44.00 0.69 -15.43
N VAL A 677 -44.62 -0.23 -16.15
CA VAL A 677 -44.66 -0.23 -17.61
C VAL A 677 -46.03 0.27 -18.05
N LEU A 678 -46.10 1.52 -18.50
CA LEU A 678 -47.30 2.11 -19.06
C LEU A 678 -47.39 1.76 -20.55
N VAL A 679 -48.38 0.93 -20.92
CA VAL A 679 -48.69 0.61 -22.30
C VAL A 679 -49.77 1.57 -22.78
N LYS A 680 -49.42 2.46 -23.71
CA LYS A 680 -50.35 3.44 -24.29
C LYS A 680 -51.21 2.81 -25.37
N ALA A 681 -52.53 2.97 -25.28
CA ALA A 681 -53.45 2.51 -26.30
C ALA A 681 -53.38 3.39 -27.55
N PRO A 682 -53.68 2.84 -28.75
CA PRO A 682 -53.86 3.63 -29.94
C PRO A 682 -55.01 4.62 -29.72
N SER A 683 -54.75 5.92 -29.88
CA SER A 683 -55.78 6.95 -29.76
C SER A 683 -56.81 6.80 -30.90
N THR A 684 -58.11 6.84 -30.57
CA THR A 684 -59.20 6.79 -31.56
C THR A 684 -59.61 8.17 -32.10
N GLY A 685 -58.69 9.14 -32.07
CA GLY A 685 -58.89 10.51 -32.57
C GLY A 685 -57.62 11.04 -33.22
N ASN A 686 -57.78 11.99 -34.14
CA ASN A 686 -56.69 12.69 -34.85
C ASN A 686 -56.55 14.09 -34.25
N ASP A 687 -55.46 14.34 -33.56
CA ASP A 687 -55.02 15.65 -33.10
C ASP A 687 -54.13 16.25 -34.18
N ALA A 688 -54.34 17.52 -34.52
CA ALA A 688 -53.57 18.15 -35.59
C ALA A 688 -52.06 18.17 -35.29
N PRO A 689 -51.19 18.12 -36.32
CA PRO A 689 -49.74 18.13 -36.13
C PRO A 689 -49.28 19.35 -35.34
N VAL A 690 -48.32 19.19 -34.43
CA VAL A 690 -47.74 20.31 -33.68
C VAL A 690 -46.44 20.73 -34.35
N VAL A 691 -46.37 21.98 -34.78
CA VAL A 691 -45.18 22.57 -35.41
C VAL A 691 -44.57 23.59 -34.46
N THR A 692 -43.28 23.46 -34.15
CA THR A 692 -42.57 24.42 -33.30
C THR A 692 -42.49 25.78 -34.00
N PRO A 693 -42.75 26.90 -33.31
CA PRO A 693 -42.59 28.24 -33.90
C PRO A 693 -41.20 28.44 -34.49
N VAL A 694 -41.15 29.04 -35.68
CA VAL A 694 -39.90 29.34 -36.39
C VAL A 694 -39.56 30.81 -36.17
N SER A 695 -38.34 31.09 -35.72
CA SER A 695 -37.85 32.46 -35.58
C SER A 695 -37.69 33.15 -36.94
N ALA A 696 -37.84 34.47 -36.97
CA ALA A 696 -37.59 35.24 -38.19
C ALA A 696 -36.15 35.07 -38.69
N VAL A 697 -35.98 35.08 -40.01
CA VAL A 697 -34.69 34.87 -40.68
C VAL A 697 -34.29 36.14 -41.42
N THR A 698 -33.03 36.55 -41.32
CA THR A 698 -32.50 37.70 -42.07
C THR A 698 -31.44 37.25 -43.07
N LEU A 699 -31.54 37.72 -44.31
CA LEU A 699 -30.56 37.44 -45.37
C LEU A 699 -30.37 38.64 -46.30
N ALA A 700 -29.21 38.72 -46.96
CA ALA A 700 -28.97 39.75 -47.96
C ALA A 700 -29.71 39.45 -49.27
N GLU A 701 -30.05 40.48 -50.04
CA GLU A 701 -30.63 40.32 -51.37
C GLU A 701 -29.80 39.40 -52.28
N ASN A 702 -30.46 38.68 -53.18
CA ASN A 702 -29.84 37.70 -54.09
C ASN A 702 -29.09 36.52 -53.43
N THR A 703 -29.25 36.33 -52.10
CA THR A 703 -28.70 35.16 -51.39
C THR A 703 -29.79 34.13 -51.06
N SER A 704 -29.38 32.95 -50.60
CA SER A 704 -30.32 31.91 -50.17
C SER A 704 -29.90 31.29 -48.85
N THR A 705 -30.87 30.77 -48.10
CA THR A 705 -30.66 30.07 -46.84
C THR A 705 -31.63 28.89 -46.73
N THR A 706 -31.27 27.88 -45.95
CA THR A 706 -32.13 26.72 -45.68
C THR A 706 -32.73 26.84 -44.29
N VAL A 707 -34.05 26.68 -44.20
CA VAL A 707 -34.79 26.65 -42.93
C VAL A 707 -35.33 25.25 -42.71
N GLN A 708 -35.23 24.77 -41.47
CA GLN A 708 -35.75 23.49 -41.01
C GLN A 708 -36.84 23.75 -39.98
N VAL A 709 -37.95 23.01 -40.05
CA VAL A 709 -38.99 23.01 -39.01
C VAL A 709 -39.04 21.68 -38.30
N ASN A 710 -39.32 21.73 -37.00
CA ASN A 710 -39.59 20.52 -36.22
C ASN A 710 -41.10 20.39 -36.04
N ALA A 711 -41.66 19.28 -36.49
CA ALA A 711 -43.07 18.98 -36.35
C ALA A 711 -43.25 17.54 -35.86
N THR A 712 -44.21 17.34 -34.96
CA THR A 712 -44.58 16.04 -34.41
C THR A 712 -46.08 15.87 -34.46
N ASP A 713 -46.54 14.68 -34.79
CA ASP A 713 -47.94 14.33 -34.69
C ASP A 713 -48.22 13.65 -33.34
N PRO A 714 -49.20 14.10 -32.54
CA PRO A 714 -49.53 13.47 -31.25
C PRO A 714 -50.00 12.02 -31.37
N ASN A 715 -50.52 11.61 -32.54
CA ASN A 715 -50.99 10.25 -32.81
C ASN A 715 -49.94 9.40 -33.55
N GLY A 716 -48.84 10.03 -33.98
CA GLY A 716 -47.72 9.37 -34.65
C GLY A 716 -47.94 9.18 -36.16
N ASP A 717 -48.89 9.91 -36.75
CA ASP A 717 -49.18 9.84 -38.18
C ASP A 717 -48.07 10.45 -39.04
N ALA A 718 -47.94 9.97 -40.28
CA ALA A 718 -46.90 10.40 -41.20
C ALA A 718 -47.18 11.82 -41.75
N LEU A 719 -46.20 12.72 -41.60
CA LEU A 719 -46.37 14.13 -41.94
C LEU A 719 -45.97 14.48 -43.38
N THR A 720 -46.76 15.36 -44.00
CA THR A 720 -46.51 16.00 -45.29
C THR A 720 -46.40 17.51 -45.15
N TYR A 721 -45.57 18.15 -45.99
CA TYR A 721 -45.19 19.55 -45.85
C TYR A 721 -45.46 20.31 -47.15
N SER A 722 -46.07 21.49 -47.03
CA SER A 722 -46.28 22.42 -48.14
C SER A 722 -45.78 23.80 -47.77
N TRP A 723 -44.88 24.32 -48.59
CA TRP A 723 -44.19 25.59 -48.36
C TRP A 723 -44.67 26.65 -49.34
N THR A 724 -45.00 27.84 -48.83
CA THR A 724 -45.45 28.98 -49.63
C THR A 724 -44.79 30.27 -49.14
N ALA A 725 -44.59 31.23 -50.03
CA ALA A 725 -43.99 32.51 -49.72
C ALA A 725 -44.80 33.66 -50.34
N SER A 726 -44.76 34.82 -49.71
CA SER A 726 -45.34 36.06 -50.24
C SER A 726 -44.68 36.47 -51.57
N ASN A 727 -45.45 37.11 -52.46
CA ASN A 727 -45.02 37.48 -53.82
C ASN A 727 -43.64 38.17 -53.84
N GLY A 728 -42.72 37.60 -54.61
CA GLY A 728 -41.35 38.10 -54.81
C GLY A 728 -40.27 37.25 -54.15
N LEU A 729 -40.59 36.50 -53.10
CA LEU A 729 -39.66 35.57 -52.45
C LEU A 729 -39.81 34.15 -53.01
N SER A 730 -38.70 33.50 -53.37
CA SER A 730 -38.73 32.13 -53.86
C SER A 730 -38.52 31.15 -52.71
N VAL A 731 -39.39 30.14 -52.60
CA VAL A 731 -39.27 29.05 -51.62
C VAL A 731 -39.39 27.70 -52.31
N ASN A 732 -38.45 26.79 -52.02
CA ASN A 732 -38.44 25.43 -52.54
C ASN A 732 -38.32 24.44 -51.37
N GLY A 733 -39.44 23.77 -51.06
CA GLY A 733 -39.56 22.85 -49.92
C GLY A 733 -39.21 21.40 -50.27
N GLN A 734 -38.47 20.74 -49.39
CA GLN A 734 -38.22 19.29 -49.38
C GLN A 734 -38.48 18.73 -47.96
N GLY A 735 -39.71 18.25 -47.74
CA GLY A 735 -40.17 17.77 -46.44
C GLY A 735 -40.13 18.87 -45.38
N ALA A 736 -39.53 18.56 -44.22
CA ALA A 736 -39.36 19.50 -43.10
C ALA A 736 -38.36 20.65 -43.38
N SER A 737 -37.72 20.65 -44.55
CA SER A 737 -36.74 21.66 -44.96
C SER A 737 -37.24 22.50 -46.13
N ALA A 738 -36.84 23.77 -46.21
CA ALA A 738 -37.03 24.58 -47.40
C ALA A 738 -35.85 25.52 -47.63
N THR A 739 -35.46 25.65 -48.90
CA THR A 739 -34.51 26.67 -49.35
C THR A 739 -35.27 27.93 -49.74
N ILE A 740 -34.91 29.05 -49.11
CA ILE A 740 -35.49 30.37 -49.35
C ILE A 740 -34.45 31.20 -50.09
N THR A 741 -34.84 31.81 -51.22
CA THR A 741 -33.98 32.68 -52.02
C THR A 741 -34.54 34.09 -52.04
N ALA A 742 -33.75 35.04 -51.54
CA ALA A 742 -34.09 36.46 -51.51
C ALA A 742 -34.02 37.09 -52.91
N PRO A 743 -35.01 37.89 -53.31
CA PRO A 743 -34.91 38.72 -54.51
C PRO A 743 -33.96 39.91 -54.30
N GLU A 744 -33.64 40.61 -55.37
CA GLU A 744 -33.08 41.98 -55.33
C GLU A 744 -34.13 42.94 -54.74
N VAL A 745 -33.73 43.80 -53.79
CA VAL A 745 -34.63 44.76 -53.13
C VAL A 745 -33.98 46.13 -53.06
N THR A 746 -34.72 47.20 -53.33
CA THR A 746 -34.16 48.58 -53.34
C THR A 746 -34.10 49.23 -51.95
N GLN A 747 -34.57 48.52 -50.93
CA GLN A 747 -34.54 48.87 -49.51
C GLN A 747 -34.85 47.60 -48.69
N ASP A 748 -34.48 47.57 -47.42
CA ASP A 748 -34.81 46.46 -46.52
C ASP A 748 -36.31 46.13 -46.58
N THR A 749 -36.62 44.87 -46.89
CA THR A 749 -37.98 44.41 -47.16
C THR A 749 -38.25 43.11 -46.41
N THR A 750 -39.34 43.06 -45.65
CA THR A 750 -39.79 41.86 -44.95
C THR A 750 -40.79 41.09 -45.81
N TYR A 751 -40.51 39.82 -46.04
CA TYR A 751 -41.39 38.84 -46.66
C TYR A 751 -41.91 37.85 -45.61
N GLN A 752 -42.94 37.07 -45.96
CA GLN A 752 -43.46 36.03 -45.09
C GLN A 752 -43.39 34.67 -45.78
N VAL A 753 -42.87 33.67 -45.07
CA VAL A 753 -42.89 32.27 -45.48
C VAL A 753 -43.86 31.51 -44.58
N THR A 754 -44.64 30.64 -45.17
CA THR A 754 -45.64 29.81 -44.48
C THR A 754 -45.42 28.35 -44.82
N VAL A 755 -45.32 27.51 -43.77
CA VAL A 755 -45.32 26.05 -43.90
C VAL A 755 -46.63 25.50 -43.36
N ALA A 756 -47.31 24.70 -44.17
CA ALA A 756 -48.46 23.90 -43.76
C ALA A 756 -48.01 22.44 -43.61
N VAL A 757 -48.23 21.87 -42.43
CA VAL A 757 -47.87 20.49 -42.08
C VAL A 757 -49.16 19.71 -41.85
N SER A 758 -49.33 18.61 -42.60
CA SER A 758 -50.55 17.78 -42.56
C SER A 758 -50.23 16.31 -42.31
N ASP A 759 -51.02 15.67 -41.46
CA ASP A 759 -51.06 14.23 -41.21
C ASP A 759 -51.95 13.48 -42.23
N GLY A 760 -52.53 14.20 -43.21
CA GLY A 760 -53.48 13.66 -44.20
C GLY A 760 -54.96 13.83 -43.81
N VAL A 761 -55.26 14.30 -42.60
CA VAL A 761 -56.62 14.56 -42.09
C VAL A 761 -56.76 16.00 -41.59
N ALA A 762 -55.84 16.47 -40.75
CA ALA A 762 -55.74 17.82 -40.23
C ALA A 762 -54.45 18.51 -40.70
N THR A 763 -54.42 19.83 -40.64
CA THR A 763 -53.27 20.64 -41.08
C THR A 763 -53.02 21.77 -40.11
N THR A 764 -51.77 21.91 -39.67
CA THR A 764 -51.29 23.04 -38.88
C THR A 764 -50.37 23.91 -39.71
N THR A 765 -50.57 25.23 -39.64
CA THR A 765 -49.83 26.19 -40.44
C THR A 765 -49.07 27.15 -39.53
N VAL A 766 -47.77 27.34 -39.81
CA VAL A 766 -46.92 28.34 -39.14
C VAL A 766 -46.32 29.26 -40.19
N SER A 767 -46.33 30.55 -39.88
CA SER A 767 -45.69 31.59 -40.69
C SER A 767 -44.57 32.27 -39.91
N PHE A 768 -43.50 32.63 -40.60
CA PHE A 768 -42.39 33.41 -40.04
C PHE A 768 -41.90 34.44 -41.05
N ASP A 769 -41.31 35.50 -40.52
CA ASP A 769 -40.82 36.61 -41.31
C ASP A 769 -39.43 36.34 -41.86
N VAL A 770 -39.19 36.80 -43.08
CA VAL A 770 -37.92 36.74 -43.79
C VAL A 770 -37.53 38.17 -44.16
N ASN A 771 -36.57 38.74 -43.42
CA ASN A 771 -36.07 40.09 -43.63
C ASN A 771 -34.94 40.08 -44.66
N VAL A 772 -35.17 40.71 -45.82
CA VAL A 772 -34.16 40.85 -46.87
C VAL A 772 -33.55 42.23 -46.78
N THR A 773 -32.22 42.31 -46.58
CA THR A 773 -31.51 43.60 -46.49
C THR A 773 -31.00 44.04 -47.86
N ASP A 774 -31.25 45.30 -48.21
CA ASP A 774 -30.69 45.95 -49.41
C ASP A 774 -29.18 46.13 -49.24
N SER A 775 -28.42 45.73 -50.25
CA SER A 775 -26.97 45.83 -50.23
C SER A 775 -26.50 46.90 -51.22
N THR A 776 -26.96 48.13 -51.02
CA THR A 776 -26.36 49.30 -51.69
C THR A 776 -24.88 49.40 -51.32
N VAL A 777 -24.02 48.93 -52.24
CA VAL A 777 -22.56 48.92 -52.16
C VAL A 777 -22.04 50.32 -51.80
N GLY A 778 -21.59 50.48 -50.54
CA GLY A 778 -20.94 51.69 -50.07
C GLY A 778 -19.63 51.91 -50.81
N ALA A 779 -19.48 53.06 -51.47
CA ALA A 779 -18.28 53.36 -52.21
C ALA A 779 -17.04 53.48 -51.30
N ASP A 780 -15.91 52.91 -51.75
CA ASP A 780 -14.62 52.96 -51.06
C ASP A 780 -14.24 54.40 -50.65
N PRO A 781 -13.52 54.59 -49.53
CA PRO A 781 -12.96 55.90 -49.18
C PRO A 781 -12.11 56.47 -50.33
N TRP A 782 -12.25 57.76 -50.61
CA TRP A 782 -11.43 58.43 -51.62
C TRP A 782 -9.95 58.40 -51.21
N ASP A 783 -9.11 57.90 -52.12
CA ASP A 783 -7.67 57.78 -52.00
C ASP A 783 -7.01 58.71 -53.03
N ARG A 784 -6.23 59.66 -52.51
CA ARG A 784 -5.52 60.66 -53.31
C ARG A 784 -4.56 60.06 -54.34
N SER A 785 -4.05 58.85 -54.10
CA SER A 785 -3.09 58.18 -54.97
C SER A 785 -3.73 57.33 -56.06
N LYS A 786 -5.04 57.03 -55.97
CA LYS A 786 -5.79 56.19 -56.89
C LYS A 786 -6.33 57.00 -58.08
N VAL A 787 -6.37 56.36 -59.25
CA VAL A 787 -6.97 56.92 -60.46
C VAL A 787 -8.46 56.58 -60.46
N TYR A 788 -9.28 57.56 -60.80
CA TYR A 788 -10.73 57.42 -60.94
C TYR A 788 -11.15 57.82 -62.35
N VAL A 789 -12.13 57.12 -62.92
CA VAL A 789 -12.73 57.39 -64.24
C VAL A 789 -14.19 57.78 -64.11
N GLY A 790 -14.79 58.33 -65.18
CA GLY A 790 -16.19 58.77 -65.17
C GLY A 790 -17.15 57.65 -64.77
N GLY A 791 -17.96 57.87 -63.73
CA GLY A 791 -18.87 56.91 -63.12
C GLY A 791 -18.37 56.28 -61.82
N ASP A 792 -17.07 56.37 -61.50
CA ASP A 792 -16.53 55.82 -60.26
C ASP A 792 -17.06 56.59 -59.05
N ARG A 793 -17.44 55.85 -58.00
CA ARG A 793 -17.95 56.41 -56.74
C ARG A 793 -16.95 56.25 -55.62
N VAL A 794 -16.92 57.24 -54.73
CA VAL A 794 -16.09 57.22 -53.51
C VAL A 794 -16.84 57.87 -52.34
N SER A 795 -16.49 57.48 -51.12
CA SER A 795 -16.88 58.19 -49.91
C SER A 795 -15.77 59.14 -49.45
N TYR A 796 -16.11 60.40 -49.16
CA TYR A 796 -15.18 61.38 -48.60
C TYR A 796 -15.89 62.28 -47.59
N GLN A 797 -15.38 62.32 -46.36
CA GLN A 797 -15.98 63.08 -45.24
C GLN A 797 -17.48 62.78 -45.03
N GLY A 798 -17.87 61.50 -45.11
CA GLY A 798 -19.24 61.05 -44.88
C GLY A 798 -20.23 61.37 -45.98
N LYS A 799 -19.77 61.82 -47.15
CA LYS A 799 -20.60 62.07 -48.34
C LYS A 799 -20.11 61.24 -49.53
N LEU A 800 -21.04 60.89 -50.41
CA LEU A 800 -20.78 60.12 -51.62
C LEU A 800 -20.53 61.05 -52.81
N TYR A 801 -19.52 60.73 -53.61
CA TYR A 801 -19.18 61.49 -54.80
C TYR A 801 -18.96 60.56 -55.99
N GLU A 802 -19.36 61.00 -57.18
CA GLU A 802 -19.14 60.32 -58.45
C GLU A 802 -18.19 61.15 -59.34
N ALA A 803 -17.15 60.52 -59.89
CA ALA A 803 -16.27 61.15 -60.84
C ALA A 803 -17.02 61.37 -62.16
N LYS A 804 -17.00 62.58 -62.70
CA LYS A 804 -17.63 62.89 -64.00
C LYS A 804 -16.74 62.48 -65.17
N TRP A 805 -15.43 62.45 -64.96
CA TRP A 805 -14.40 62.04 -65.92
C TRP A 805 -13.12 61.68 -65.16
N TRP A 806 -12.04 61.35 -65.89
CA TRP A 806 -10.78 60.88 -65.32
C TRP A 806 -10.16 61.88 -64.33
N THR A 807 -9.72 61.43 -63.16
CA THR A 807 -8.96 62.23 -62.18
C THR A 807 -8.02 61.39 -61.31
N ARG A 808 -6.96 62.00 -60.78
CA ARG A 808 -6.04 61.43 -59.78
C ARG A 808 -5.55 62.53 -58.86
N GLY A 809 -5.80 62.39 -57.56
CA GLY A 809 -5.30 63.32 -56.53
C GLY A 809 -6.12 64.60 -56.33
N GLU A 810 -7.19 64.82 -57.08
CA GLU A 810 -8.13 65.93 -56.87
C GLU A 810 -9.21 65.57 -55.85
N GLU A 811 -9.42 66.44 -54.85
CA GLU A 811 -10.25 66.17 -53.67
C GLU A 811 -11.78 66.33 -53.94
N PRO A 812 -12.61 65.34 -53.57
CA PRO A 812 -14.07 65.44 -53.65
C PRO A 812 -14.63 66.60 -52.82
N GLY A 813 -15.61 67.32 -53.39
CA GLY A 813 -16.21 68.51 -52.79
C GLY A 813 -15.46 69.83 -53.05
N LYS A 814 -14.23 69.78 -53.60
CA LYS A 814 -13.47 70.98 -54.00
C LYS A 814 -13.25 71.07 -55.52
N ALA A 815 -12.92 69.96 -56.16
CA ALA A 815 -12.68 69.92 -57.59
C ALA A 815 -13.96 69.62 -58.39
N MET A 816 -14.14 70.29 -59.53
CA MET A 816 -15.35 70.20 -60.37
C MET A 816 -15.57 68.83 -61.03
N VAL A 817 -14.53 67.99 -61.05
CA VAL A 817 -14.58 66.61 -61.56
C VAL A 817 -15.51 65.72 -60.72
N TRP A 818 -15.74 66.06 -59.45
CA TRP A 818 -16.61 65.29 -58.58
C TRP A 818 -18.05 65.85 -58.59
N LYS A 819 -19.02 64.94 -58.70
CA LYS A 819 -20.45 65.21 -58.51
C LYS A 819 -20.86 64.64 -57.16
N ALA A 820 -21.33 65.47 -56.23
CA ALA A 820 -21.96 64.96 -55.02
C ALA A 820 -23.24 64.20 -55.39
N LEU A 821 -23.44 63.03 -54.78
CA LEU A 821 -24.64 62.22 -54.94
C LEU A 821 -25.61 62.43 -53.79
#